data_AF-A0A7C3VKB3-F1
#
_entry.id   AF-A0A7C3VKB3-F1
#
_cell.length_a   1.000
_cell.length_b   1.000
_cell.length_c   1.000
_cell.angle_alpha   90.00
_cell.angle_beta   90.00
_cell.angle_gamma   90.00
#
_symmetry.space_group_name_H-M   'P 1'
#
loop_
_entity.id
_entity.type
_entity.pdbx_description
1 polymer ?
#
loop_
_entity_poly.entity_id
_entity_poly.type
_entity_poly.pdbx_seq_one_letter_code
_entity_poly.pdbx_strand_id
1 'polypeptide(L)'
;MTSGNTLREGSGDLPPVEYTQLLQQLASILRQQNPFQLSSDQPLLIINIDNLADTLASNPNLANPLASPRGVRTATVNFTPSCREKFPDLIRQIRDLLKQHLAEITGVEANIPALVQSLIINDITSLTGAANTPLNLGYNFRRTNQLHRQKLTIETNRPGSQSLLKLHKITITVANINQISSQLEQGIRNHIDTLPWDTDQERENIQEVFSEIVADEWSEFSKVRELIDTQALGRLKRHAQITYLKHLLNHTDSSDTESVIYLRDLIRRLEIIEDYISDSNKADGDYEVSYAGEKANYKNLFSRAEAFESLPIIPIIDGYLGEHTDRNRGTVEFILGVKMKLDNPVQARGGEKSFQYHLNIINPDSDEHKEQITDPNEQETFARRVLRRVFLYYFVFASRSNPQAPDYDPNSELDYDPVTSFETHILPVLRGDDDEAKKKLFRGIIRGFTQYNVAHKLAKLRTLLRNLLGRQGIFTKETYPIHISVKKDILRGVSDMDEMRNGYFVQESLENNIKEGLRYISIGQGIDADAICQIPATITIEDMRYFQGGETEELSWKYHVAGIKMLPVLWTPDNENCRSSYRKAFPHQLVVFPYDKERLNKKTKEEDFSPSSFAYRFAWMVLAYTCLHLLLETAPPGLFVSQVRLHEGDSNQPSYAEEFIADLSKTLVHLLSEKHRSNSQGFRLNTLDGFKVRNGLSSLYSVLPKRFSLPNPTNLDKLAIIVVSARESDGRFSSKNRQNRLYNMMGEVVSVCRLSDGQVEVERLTTFSYNYRQQDLSKKPSILMDTVSQLYRQGYRHLLYIAAAPHTSTLHITRTEEDEELYFMSPTIIEAMMALGSDIKVYPVFCDKYYVRKLSDYKKSASFYVEDTEQLTHLSQDPQQQAVVFFNLFNGITVGRDEERFYNGVLSYSTILGVYENVLDDLYIREDLLDDTPLKRDILQYITLFHFSRFEKTTDLQVKLDPYDNIIGDESVGALSIFKQMSNSVEFNSLAFLTEMRNALNLR
;
A
#
# COMPACT_ATOMS: atom_id res chain seq x y z
N MET A 1 -25.59 -53.02 5.53
CA MET A 1 -25.50 -52.31 4.23
C MET A 1 -24.44 -51.24 4.38
N THR A 2 -23.33 -51.42 3.69
CA THR A 2 -22.14 -50.57 3.71
C THR A 2 -22.41 -49.21 3.08
N SER A 3 -22.31 -48.13 3.87
CA SER A 3 -22.30 -46.75 3.39
C SER A 3 -20.94 -46.47 2.75
N GLY A 4 -20.89 -46.58 1.43
CA GLY A 4 -19.70 -46.23 0.65
C GLY A 4 -19.43 -44.74 0.73
N ASN A 5 -18.31 -44.37 1.37
CA ASN A 5 -17.68 -43.08 1.19
C ASN A 5 -17.26 -42.95 -0.27
N THR A 6 -17.92 -42.08 -1.01
CA THR A 6 -17.49 -41.70 -2.35
C THR A 6 -16.48 -40.56 -2.22
N LEU A 7 -15.19 -40.89 -2.36
CA LEU A 7 -14.16 -39.90 -2.66
C LEU A 7 -14.47 -39.32 -4.04
N ARG A 8 -14.87 -38.05 -4.08
CA ARG A 8 -14.94 -37.27 -5.33
C ARG A 8 -13.61 -36.56 -5.52
N GLU A 9 -13.00 -36.74 -6.68
CA GLU A 9 -11.93 -35.88 -7.19
C GLU A 9 -12.37 -34.40 -7.14
N GLY A 10 -11.46 -33.53 -6.72
CA GLY A 10 -11.71 -32.20 -6.16
C GLY A 10 -12.49 -31.24 -7.07
N SER A 11 -13.72 -30.91 -6.65
CA SER A 11 -14.35 -29.65 -7.02
C SER A 11 -13.65 -28.51 -6.25
N GLY A 12 -13.09 -27.54 -6.98
CA GLY A 12 -12.21 -26.49 -6.47
C GLY A 12 -12.66 -25.83 -5.16
N ASP A 13 -11.71 -25.63 -4.25
CA ASP A 13 -11.93 -25.23 -2.85
C ASP A 13 -12.32 -23.75 -2.65
N LEU A 14 -12.65 -23.05 -3.75
CA LEU A 14 -13.13 -21.67 -3.71
C LEU A 14 -14.65 -21.60 -3.56
N PRO A 15 -15.17 -20.70 -2.71
CA PRO A 15 -16.61 -20.52 -2.57
C PRO A 15 -17.22 -19.99 -3.87
N PRO A 16 -18.29 -20.62 -4.40
CA PRO A 16 -18.95 -20.12 -5.59
C PRO A 16 -19.90 -18.97 -5.28
N VAL A 17 -20.15 -18.10 -6.28
CA VAL A 17 -21.07 -16.96 -6.18
C VAL A 17 -22.15 -16.98 -7.27
N GLU A 18 -23.35 -16.52 -6.92
CA GLU A 18 -24.57 -16.59 -7.73
C GLU A 18 -25.25 -15.20 -7.85
N TYR A 19 -24.95 -14.47 -8.93
CA TYR A 19 -25.51 -13.13 -9.17
C TYR A 19 -26.78 -13.12 -10.02
N THR A 20 -27.25 -14.27 -10.52
CA THR A 20 -28.38 -14.36 -11.48
C THR A 20 -29.61 -13.61 -10.97
N GLN A 21 -29.98 -13.82 -9.71
CA GLN A 21 -31.18 -13.18 -9.13
C GLN A 21 -31.03 -11.66 -9.02
N LEU A 22 -29.88 -11.15 -8.57
CA LEU A 22 -29.64 -9.70 -8.46
C LEU A 22 -29.68 -9.02 -9.82
N LEU A 23 -29.06 -9.61 -10.84
CA LEU A 23 -29.07 -9.08 -12.20
C LEU A 23 -30.48 -9.12 -12.82
N GLN A 24 -31.25 -10.19 -12.58
CA GLN A 24 -32.65 -10.27 -13.02
C GLN A 24 -33.55 -9.24 -12.34
N GLN A 25 -33.36 -9.02 -11.03
CA GLN A 25 -34.08 -7.97 -10.29
C GLN A 25 -33.73 -6.59 -10.84
N LEU A 26 -32.45 -6.31 -11.08
CA LEU A 26 -32.00 -5.06 -11.70
C LEU A 26 -32.61 -4.85 -13.10
N ALA A 27 -32.61 -5.88 -13.96
CA ALA A 27 -33.26 -5.84 -15.26
C ALA A 27 -34.78 -5.61 -15.15
N SER A 28 -35.43 -6.19 -14.15
CA SER A 28 -36.86 -5.98 -13.90
C SER A 28 -37.18 -4.54 -13.48
N ILE A 29 -36.35 -3.94 -12.62
CA ILE A 29 -36.48 -2.55 -12.21
C ILE A 29 -36.30 -1.63 -13.43
N LEU A 30 -35.28 -1.90 -14.25
CA LEU A 30 -35.03 -1.16 -15.49
C LEU A 30 -36.21 -1.20 -16.45
N ARG A 31 -36.94 -2.31 -16.60
CA ARG A 31 -38.14 -2.35 -17.47
C ARG A 31 -39.22 -1.34 -17.09
N GLN A 32 -39.23 -0.88 -15.84
CA GLN A 32 -40.28 -0.01 -15.31
C GLN A 32 -39.83 1.46 -15.21
N GLN A 33 -38.53 1.72 -15.21
CA GLN A 33 -37.97 3.03 -14.90
C GLN A 33 -36.86 3.40 -15.89
N ASN A 34 -37.05 4.49 -16.63
CA ASN A 34 -36.06 5.03 -17.55
C ASN A 34 -35.09 5.96 -16.76
N PRO A 35 -33.77 5.67 -16.73
CA PRO A 35 -32.81 6.49 -16.00
C PRO A 35 -32.38 7.76 -16.76
N PHE A 36 -32.71 7.89 -18.04
CA PHE A 36 -32.17 8.96 -18.88
C PHE A 36 -33.11 10.16 -18.99
N GLN A 37 -32.54 11.36 -18.94
CA GLN A 37 -33.25 12.61 -19.16
C GLN A 37 -32.40 13.57 -19.99
N LEU A 38 -32.99 14.17 -21.01
CA LEU A 38 -32.36 15.24 -21.81
C LEU A 38 -32.84 16.59 -21.32
N SER A 39 -31.93 17.56 -21.26
CA SER A 39 -32.33 18.96 -21.10
C SER A 39 -33.03 19.46 -22.36
N SER A 40 -34.10 20.24 -22.20
CA SER A 40 -34.87 20.81 -23.31
C SER A 40 -34.09 21.84 -24.12
N ASP A 41 -33.11 22.50 -23.49
CA ASP A 41 -32.51 23.74 -24.02
C ASP A 41 -31.02 23.59 -24.32
N GLN A 42 -30.39 22.50 -23.88
CA GLN A 42 -28.93 22.31 -23.88
C GLN A 42 -28.55 20.85 -24.12
N PRO A 43 -27.38 20.56 -24.74
CA PRO A 43 -26.87 19.19 -24.93
C PRO A 43 -26.38 18.56 -23.62
N LEU A 44 -27.29 18.35 -22.67
CA LEU A 44 -27.05 17.81 -21.34
C LEU A 44 -27.84 16.50 -21.19
N LEU A 45 -27.13 15.40 -20.91
CA LEU A 45 -27.72 14.10 -20.60
C LEU A 45 -27.57 13.80 -19.10
N ILE A 46 -28.69 13.66 -18.40
CA ILE A 46 -28.74 13.21 -17.01
C ILE A 46 -29.02 11.70 -16.99
N ILE A 47 -28.25 10.97 -16.21
CA ILE A 47 -28.34 9.51 -16.03
C ILE A 47 -28.60 9.22 -14.55
N ASN A 48 -29.87 9.23 -14.16
CA ASN A 48 -30.31 9.01 -12.78
C ASN A 48 -30.47 7.51 -12.47
N ILE A 49 -29.34 6.86 -12.23
CA ILE A 49 -29.30 5.45 -11.82
C ILE A 49 -29.38 5.26 -10.30
N ASP A 50 -29.29 6.36 -9.54
CA ASP A 50 -29.37 6.34 -8.09
C ASP A 50 -30.67 5.69 -7.61
N ASN A 51 -31.82 6.18 -8.11
CA ASN A 51 -33.16 5.66 -7.77
C ASN A 51 -33.32 4.18 -8.07
N LEU A 52 -32.71 3.69 -9.17
CA LEU A 52 -32.74 2.28 -9.51
C LEU A 52 -31.93 1.45 -8.51
N ALA A 53 -30.75 1.94 -8.13
CA ALA A 53 -29.89 1.28 -7.15
C ALA A 53 -30.55 1.21 -5.76
N ASP A 54 -31.21 2.28 -5.33
CA ASP A 54 -31.96 2.31 -4.06
C ASP A 54 -33.21 1.42 -4.08
N THR A 55 -33.90 1.35 -5.22
CA THR A 55 -35.02 0.41 -5.42
C THR A 55 -34.54 -1.04 -5.27
N LEU A 56 -33.38 -1.39 -5.82
CA LEU A 56 -32.79 -2.73 -5.63
C LEU A 56 -32.39 -2.94 -4.17
N ALA A 57 -31.69 -1.98 -3.57
CA ALA A 57 -31.21 -2.05 -2.20
C ALA A 57 -32.33 -2.16 -1.16
N SER A 58 -33.48 -1.56 -1.43
CA SER A 58 -34.68 -1.61 -0.58
C SER A 58 -35.52 -2.87 -0.77
N ASN A 59 -35.12 -3.79 -1.65
CA ASN A 59 -35.86 -5.03 -1.87
C ASN A 59 -35.73 -5.97 -0.66
N PRO A 60 -36.83 -6.38 -0.01
CA PRO A 60 -36.76 -7.28 1.15
C PRO A 60 -36.28 -8.69 0.81
N ASN A 61 -36.29 -9.07 -0.48
CA ASN A 61 -35.91 -10.39 -0.98
C ASN A 61 -34.53 -10.39 -1.66
N LEU A 62 -33.57 -9.64 -1.10
CA LEU A 62 -32.16 -9.71 -1.53
C LEU A 62 -31.56 -11.06 -1.15
N ALA A 63 -31.21 -11.86 -2.15
CA ALA A 63 -30.47 -13.09 -1.94
C ALA A 63 -28.97 -12.77 -1.89
N ASN A 64 -28.29 -13.32 -0.88
CA ASN A 64 -26.84 -13.25 -0.82
C ASN A 64 -26.22 -14.09 -1.96
N PRO A 65 -25.43 -13.49 -2.87
CA PRO A 65 -24.73 -14.24 -3.92
C PRO A 65 -23.81 -15.32 -3.38
N LEU A 66 -23.35 -15.20 -2.13
CA LEU A 66 -22.49 -16.17 -1.46
C LEU A 66 -23.29 -17.00 -0.46
N ALA A 67 -23.37 -18.32 -0.70
CA ALA A 67 -24.16 -19.22 0.14
C ALA A 67 -23.57 -19.44 1.55
N SER A 68 -22.24 -19.43 1.70
CA SER A 68 -21.56 -19.61 2.98
C SER A 68 -20.32 -18.72 3.08
N PRO A 69 -20.34 -17.65 3.91
CA PRO A 69 -19.22 -16.73 4.07
C PRO A 69 -18.13 -17.25 5.02
N ARG A 70 -18.33 -18.39 5.69
CA ARG A 70 -17.41 -18.87 6.73
C ARG A 70 -16.03 -19.22 6.16
N GLY A 71 -15.00 -18.56 6.69
CA GLY A 71 -13.60 -18.77 6.28
C GLY A 71 -13.27 -18.20 4.90
N VAL A 72 -14.17 -17.42 4.30
CA VAL A 72 -13.98 -16.74 3.02
C VAL A 72 -13.40 -15.35 3.29
N ARG A 73 -12.35 -15.00 2.55
CA ARG A 73 -11.72 -13.68 2.61
C ARG A 73 -12.26 -12.76 1.53
N THR A 74 -12.27 -13.23 0.29
CA THR A 74 -12.75 -12.49 -0.88
C THR A 74 -13.57 -13.44 -1.76
N ALA A 75 -14.68 -12.98 -2.35
CA ALA A 75 -15.48 -13.77 -3.28
C ALA A 75 -16.17 -12.87 -4.30
N THR A 76 -15.86 -13.06 -5.58
CA THR A 76 -16.26 -12.15 -6.66
C THR A 76 -16.62 -12.85 -7.97
N VAL A 77 -15.72 -13.63 -8.57
CA VAL A 77 -15.86 -14.10 -9.97
C VAL A 77 -15.85 -15.62 -10.10
N ASN A 78 -15.73 -16.36 -9.01
CA ASN A 78 -15.94 -17.81 -9.01
C ASN A 78 -17.42 -18.16 -9.18
N PHE A 79 -18.00 -17.88 -10.35
CA PHE A 79 -19.42 -18.09 -10.63
C PHE A 79 -19.82 -19.57 -10.49
N THR A 80 -21.01 -19.83 -9.94
CA THR A 80 -21.68 -21.13 -10.07
C THR A 80 -21.79 -21.49 -11.58
N PRO A 81 -21.90 -22.78 -11.93
CA PRO A 81 -22.12 -23.17 -13.33
C PRO A 81 -23.33 -22.47 -13.97
N SER A 82 -24.44 -22.34 -13.24
CA SER A 82 -25.64 -21.66 -13.76
C SER A 82 -25.44 -20.16 -13.94
N CYS A 83 -24.77 -19.50 -12.99
CA CYS A 83 -24.45 -18.07 -13.11
C CYS A 83 -23.54 -17.84 -14.32
N ARG A 84 -22.48 -18.64 -14.48
CA ARG A 84 -21.52 -18.54 -15.59
C ARG A 84 -22.19 -18.62 -16.96
N GLU A 85 -23.17 -19.51 -17.11
CA GLU A 85 -23.94 -19.67 -18.35
C GLU A 85 -24.84 -18.46 -18.63
N LYS A 86 -25.58 -17.97 -17.63
CA LYS A 86 -26.59 -16.91 -17.80
C LYS A 86 -26.02 -15.50 -17.76
N PHE A 87 -24.85 -15.32 -17.15
CA PHE A 87 -24.27 -14.01 -16.88
C PHE A 87 -24.13 -13.15 -18.15
N PRO A 88 -23.54 -13.64 -19.27
CA PRO A 88 -23.39 -12.81 -20.46
C PRO A 88 -24.73 -12.31 -21.02
N ASP A 89 -25.75 -13.16 -21.05
CA ASP A 89 -27.08 -12.82 -21.57
C ASP A 89 -27.80 -11.81 -20.68
N LEU A 90 -27.66 -11.93 -19.35
CA LEU A 90 -28.24 -10.96 -18.40
C LEU A 90 -27.59 -9.58 -18.51
N ILE A 91 -26.26 -9.54 -18.66
CA ILE A 91 -25.55 -8.27 -18.88
C ILE A 91 -25.97 -7.63 -20.20
N ARG A 92 -26.06 -8.41 -21.30
CA ARG A 92 -26.55 -7.90 -22.59
C ARG A 92 -28.02 -7.44 -22.51
N GLN A 93 -28.87 -8.16 -21.77
CA GLN A 93 -30.25 -7.73 -21.53
C GLN A 93 -30.31 -6.38 -20.81
N ILE A 94 -29.49 -6.14 -19.80
CA ILE A 94 -29.41 -4.84 -19.12
C ILE A 94 -28.97 -3.73 -20.08
N ARG A 95 -27.94 -3.99 -20.90
CA ARG A 95 -27.50 -3.06 -21.95
C ARG A 95 -28.62 -2.74 -22.94
N ASP A 96 -29.33 -3.76 -23.42
CA ASP A 96 -30.37 -3.59 -24.44
C ASP A 96 -31.57 -2.81 -23.89
N LEU A 97 -31.95 -3.04 -22.62
CA LEU A 97 -32.96 -2.23 -21.92
C LEU A 97 -32.53 -0.77 -21.80
N LEU A 98 -31.28 -0.50 -21.41
CA LEU A 98 -30.75 0.86 -21.35
C LEU A 98 -30.72 1.51 -22.74
N LYS A 99 -30.36 0.76 -23.78
CA LYS A 99 -30.37 1.23 -25.16
C LYS A 99 -31.78 1.59 -25.64
N GLN A 100 -32.77 0.76 -25.30
CA GLN A 100 -34.18 1.07 -25.57
C GLN A 100 -34.61 2.36 -24.87
N HIS A 101 -34.30 2.51 -23.58
CA HIS A 101 -34.61 3.72 -22.81
C HIS A 101 -33.96 4.99 -23.39
N LEU A 102 -32.73 4.87 -23.88
CA LEU A 102 -32.05 5.98 -24.55
C LEU A 102 -32.69 6.30 -25.92
N ALA A 103 -33.16 5.27 -26.64
CA ALA A 103 -33.90 5.44 -27.89
C ALA A 103 -35.26 6.13 -27.66
N GLU A 104 -35.96 5.83 -26.57
CA GLU A 104 -37.25 6.45 -26.22
C GLU A 104 -37.12 7.97 -26.04
N ILE A 105 -36.08 8.44 -25.36
CA ILE A 105 -35.89 9.89 -25.15
C ILE A 105 -35.30 10.60 -26.37
N THR A 106 -34.67 9.87 -27.31
CA THR A 106 -34.18 10.40 -28.59
C THR A 106 -35.16 10.22 -29.74
N GLY A 107 -36.32 9.61 -29.48
CA GLY A 107 -37.38 9.28 -30.43
C GLY A 107 -37.15 7.97 -31.20
N VAL A 108 -35.92 7.69 -31.64
CA VAL A 108 -35.53 6.44 -32.33
C VAL A 108 -34.08 6.09 -32.06
N GLU A 109 -33.75 4.79 -32.08
CA GLU A 109 -32.39 4.30 -31.81
C GLU A 109 -31.33 4.89 -32.76
N ALA A 110 -31.69 5.13 -34.03
CA ALA A 110 -30.81 5.73 -35.04
C ALA A 110 -30.29 7.13 -34.65
N ASN A 111 -30.95 7.81 -33.70
CA ASN A 111 -30.55 9.13 -33.22
C ASN A 111 -29.52 9.09 -32.08
N ILE A 112 -29.23 7.92 -31.48
CA ILE A 112 -28.27 7.78 -30.38
C ILE A 112 -26.87 8.31 -30.77
N PRO A 113 -26.29 7.97 -31.95
CA PRO A 113 -24.99 8.52 -32.36
C PRO A 113 -25.00 10.05 -32.50
N ALA A 114 -26.10 10.63 -32.97
CA ALA A 114 -26.24 12.08 -33.09
C ALA A 114 -26.31 12.75 -31.70
N LEU A 115 -27.02 12.14 -30.75
CA LEU A 115 -27.01 12.57 -29.35
C LEU A 115 -25.58 12.53 -28.79
N VAL A 116 -24.89 11.40 -28.90
CA VAL A 116 -23.50 11.25 -28.40
C VAL A 116 -22.59 12.30 -29.00
N GLN A 117 -22.69 12.55 -30.31
CA GLN A 117 -21.90 13.58 -30.99
C GLN A 117 -22.22 15.01 -30.50
N SER A 118 -23.45 15.27 -30.05
CA SER A 118 -23.83 16.56 -29.45
C SER A 118 -23.26 16.78 -28.03
N LEU A 119 -22.94 15.67 -27.33
CA LEU A 119 -22.32 15.68 -25.99
C LEU A 119 -20.79 15.81 -26.05
N ILE A 120 -20.19 15.74 -27.23
CA ILE A 120 -18.74 15.78 -27.43
C ILE A 120 -18.25 17.20 -27.73
N ILE A 121 -17.22 17.61 -27.00
CA ILE A 121 -16.44 18.81 -27.26
C ILE A 121 -15.40 18.46 -28.32
N ASN A 122 -15.52 19.05 -29.51
CA ASN A 122 -14.69 18.70 -30.67
C ASN A 122 -13.24 19.22 -30.61
N ASP A 123 -13.00 20.27 -29.84
CA ASP A 123 -11.65 20.80 -29.61
C ASP A 123 -11.50 21.17 -28.13
N ILE A 124 -10.72 20.40 -27.40
CA ILE A 124 -10.46 20.66 -25.97
C ILE A 124 -9.81 22.01 -25.72
N THR A 125 -9.13 22.60 -26.71
CA THR A 125 -8.51 23.93 -26.60
C THR A 125 -9.51 25.08 -26.72
N SER A 126 -10.76 24.80 -27.14
CA SER A 126 -11.85 25.77 -27.16
C SER A 126 -12.43 26.05 -25.77
N LEU A 127 -12.11 25.20 -24.78
CA LEU A 127 -12.50 25.40 -23.39
C LEU A 127 -11.81 26.65 -22.83
N THR A 128 -12.52 27.77 -22.86
CA THR A 128 -12.10 29.02 -22.25
C THR A 128 -12.76 29.17 -20.89
N GLY A 129 -11.97 29.37 -19.84
CA GLY A 129 -12.53 29.64 -18.52
C GLY A 129 -13.24 31.00 -18.53
N ALA A 130 -14.50 31.05 -18.10
CA ALA A 130 -15.16 32.32 -17.84
C ALA A 130 -14.40 33.05 -16.73
N ALA A 131 -14.06 34.32 -16.97
CA ALA A 131 -13.13 35.10 -16.13
C ALA A 131 -13.54 35.22 -14.65
N ASN A 132 -14.79 34.88 -14.30
CA ASN A 132 -15.37 35.05 -12.97
C ASN A 132 -15.95 33.76 -12.35
N THR A 133 -15.72 32.57 -12.93
CA THR A 133 -16.22 31.30 -12.35
C THR A 133 -15.08 30.49 -11.73
N PRO A 134 -15.13 30.21 -10.41
CA PRO A 134 -14.00 29.59 -9.71
C PRO A 134 -13.76 28.13 -10.15
N LEU A 135 -14.78 27.42 -10.63
CA LEU A 135 -14.65 26.10 -11.28
C LEU A 135 -14.98 26.23 -12.77
N ASN A 136 -14.15 25.66 -13.64
CA ASN A 136 -14.41 25.48 -15.07
C ASN A 136 -13.46 24.39 -15.63
N LEU A 137 -13.71 23.92 -16.86
CA LEU A 137 -12.86 22.95 -17.55
C LEU A 137 -11.79 23.61 -18.45
N GLY A 138 -11.60 24.93 -18.35
CA GLY A 138 -10.61 25.64 -19.15
C GLY A 138 -9.19 25.43 -18.64
N TYR A 139 -8.25 25.14 -19.55
CA TYR A 139 -6.85 24.93 -19.20
C TYR A 139 -5.88 25.45 -20.26
N ASN A 140 -4.73 25.98 -19.83
CA ASN A 140 -3.74 26.53 -20.75
C ASN A 140 -2.82 25.44 -21.32
N PHE A 141 -3.33 24.69 -22.30
CA PHE A 141 -2.57 23.64 -22.99
C PHE A 141 -1.39 24.18 -23.82
N ARG A 142 -1.43 25.47 -24.21
CA ARG A 142 -0.40 26.11 -25.05
C ARG A 142 0.82 26.58 -24.25
N ARG A 143 0.72 26.61 -22.92
CA ARG A 143 1.83 27.00 -22.05
C ARG A 143 3.02 26.05 -22.25
N THR A 144 4.15 26.61 -22.63
CA THR A 144 5.43 25.89 -22.58
C THR A 144 5.95 25.94 -21.15
N ASN A 145 6.36 24.79 -20.65
CA ASN A 145 6.76 24.58 -19.28
C ASN A 145 8.24 24.22 -19.25
N GLN A 146 9.03 24.97 -18.47
CA GLN A 146 10.46 24.71 -18.28
C GLN A 146 10.66 23.77 -17.09
N LEU A 147 11.59 22.83 -17.26
CA LEU A 147 11.96 21.82 -16.28
C LEU A 147 13.48 21.87 -16.09
N HIS A 148 13.91 21.73 -14.84
CA HIS A 148 15.32 21.68 -14.48
C HIS A 148 15.61 20.37 -13.76
N ARG A 149 16.67 19.68 -14.17
CA ARG A 149 17.21 18.55 -13.42
C ARG A 149 18.70 18.68 -13.18
N GLN A 150 19.15 18.18 -12.04
CA GLN A 150 20.52 18.28 -11.56
C GLN A 150 21.03 16.89 -11.19
N LYS A 151 22.16 16.50 -11.79
CA LYS A 151 22.87 15.27 -11.42
C LYS A 151 23.43 15.39 -10.01
N LEU A 152 23.32 14.32 -9.23
CA LEU A 152 23.96 14.17 -7.93
C LEU A 152 25.03 13.08 -7.99
N THR A 153 25.99 13.18 -7.08
CA THR A 153 27.01 12.16 -6.84
C THR A 153 26.97 11.69 -5.38
N ILE A 154 27.34 10.43 -5.16
CA ILE A 154 27.47 9.84 -3.83
C ILE A 154 28.96 9.62 -3.59
N GLU A 155 29.54 10.41 -2.68
CA GLU A 155 30.98 10.42 -2.45
C GLU A 155 31.28 10.30 -0.95
N THR A 156 32.29 9.50 -0.58
CA THR A 156 32.68 9.28 0.82
C THR A 156 33.80 10.21 1.30
N ASN A 157 34.56 10.80 0.37
CA ASN A 157 35.78 11.56 0.68
C ASN A 157 35.57 13.07 0.82
N ARG A 158 34.34 13.57 0.60
CA ARG A 158 34.02 15.01 0.68
C ARG A 158 33.45 15.39 2.05
N PRO A 159 33.74 16.60 2.54
CA PRO A 159 33.20 17.06 3.81
C PRO A 159 31.67 17.24 3.71
N GLY A 160 30.92 16.72 4.68
CA GLY A 160 29.46 16.76 4.68
C GLY A 160 28.85 18.18 4.61
N SER A 161 29.60 19.23 4.97
CA SER A 161 29.21 20.64 4.77
C SER A 161 28.91 21.03 3.31
N GLN A 162 29.42 20.28 2.34
CA GLN A 162 29.17 20.50 0.91
C GLN A 162 28.02 19.65 0.35
N SER A 163 27.43 18.77 1.16
CA SER A 163 26.36 17.88 0.71
C SER A 163 25.01 18.62 0.60
N LEU A 164 24.25 18.27 -0.43
CA LEU A 164 22.89 18.81 -0.64
C LEU A 164 21.86 18.01 0.16
N LEU A 165 22.04 16.68 0.18
CA LEU A 165 21.12 15.73 0.80
C LEU A 165 21.88 14.74 1.69
N LYS A 166 21.13 14.19 2.65
CA LYS A 166 21.60 13.21 3.63
C LYS A 166 20.63 12.03 3.73
N LEU A 167 21.16 10.81 3.72
CA LEU A 167 20.43 9.58 3.99
C LEU A 167 21.04 8.91 5.23
N HIS A 168 20.20 8.42 6.12
CA HIS A 168 20.62 7.41 7.09
C HIS A 168 20.17 6.04 6.60
N LYS A 169 21.14 5.14 6.46
CA LYS A 169 20.96 3.78 5.99
C LYS A 169 21.15 2.81 7.15
N ILE A 170 20.29 1.80 7.23
CA ILE A 170 20.43 0.66 8.14
C ILE A 170 20.61 -0.59 7.29
N THR A 171 21.64 -1.38 7.61
CA THR A 171 21.80 -2.75 7.09
C THR A 171 21.62 -3.73 8.24
N ILE A 172 20.67 -4.65 8.10
CA ILE A 172 20.45 -5.76 9.03
C ILE A 172 21.01 -7.02 8.37
N THR A 173 22.07 -7.60 8.92
CA THR A 173 22.67 -8.84 8.42
C THR A 173 22.38 -9.97 9.39
N VAL A 174 21.71 -11.03 8.95
CA VAL A 174 21.47 -12.26 9.70
C VAL A 174 22.43 -13.34 9.18
N ALA A 175 23.19 -13.96 10.07
CA ALA A 175 24.19 -14.97 9.72
C ALA A 175 23.75 -16.38 10.11
N ASN A 176 24.44 -17.37 9.55
CA ASN A 176 24.23 -18.80 9.75
C ASN A 176 22.82 -19.31 9.39
N ILE A 177 22.16 -18.72 8.38
CA ILE A 177 20.78 -19.07 7.99
C ILE A 177 20.62 -20.55 7.65
N ASN A 178 21.64 -21.14 6.99
CA ASN A 178 21.64 -22.55 6.58
C ASN A 178 21.71 -23.51 7.78
N GLN A 179 22.11 -23.03 8.95
CA GLN A 179 22.25 -23.83 10.16
C GLN A 179 21.05 -23.71 11.09
N ILE A 180 20.14 -22.75 10.85
CA ILE A 180 19.01 -22.47 11.75
C ILE A 180 18.16 -23.72 12.00
N SER A 181 17.82 -24.46 10.94
CA SER A 181 17.05 -25.70 11.06
C SER A 181 17.75 -26.73 11.94
N SER A 182 19.05 -26.96 11.71
CA SER A 182 19.84 -27.91 12.51
C SER A 182 20.02 -27.46 13.96
N GLN A 183 20.18 -26.16 14.21
CA GLN A 183 20.31 -25.61 15.56
C GLN A 183 18.99 -25.71 16.31
N LEU A 184 17.86 -25.43 15.65
CA LEU A 184 16.53 -25.59 16.24
C LEU A 184 16.24 -27.06 16.56
N GLU A 185 16.54 -27.98 15.63
CA GLU A 185 16.41 -29.42 15.87
C GLU A 185 17.23 -29.85 17.08
N GLN A 186 18.52 -29.52 17.11
CA GLN A 186 19.40 -29.88 18.23
C GLN A 186 18.95 -29.25 19.55
N GLY A 187 18.46 -28.01 19.52
CA GLY A 187 17.91 -27.32 20.68
C GLY A 187 16.71 -28.04 21.28
N ILE A 188 15.78 -28.50 20.43
CA ILE A 188 14.62 -29.28 20.87
C ILE A 188 15.06 -30.66 21.38
N ARG A 189 16.01 -31.34 20.71
CA ARG A 189 16.56 -32.62 21.19
C ARG A 189 17.22 -32.50 22.57
N ASN A 190 18.01 -31.45 22.77
CA ASN A 190 18.62 -31.16 24.07
C ASN A 190 17.55 -30.91 25.14
N HIS A 191 16.47 -30.20 24.79
CA HIS A 191 15.36 -29.99 25.72
C HIS A 191 14.67 -31.31 26.09
N ILE A 192 14.37 -32.17 25.10
CA ILE A 192 13.83 -33.52 25.31
C ILE A 192 14.75 -34.31 26.25
N ASP A 193 16.06 -34.27 26.06
CA ASP A 193 17.02 -34.98 26.93
C ASP A 193 17.04 -34.45 28.38
N THR A 194 16.59 -33.22 28.63
CA THR A 194 16.49 -32.65 29.99
C THR A 194 15.15 -32.93 30.68
N LEU A 195 14.17 -33.49 29.98
CA LEU A 195 12.88 -33.85 30.57
C LEU A 195 13.03 -35.08 31.50
N PRO A 196 12.19 -35.20 32.55
CA PRO A 196 12.23 -36.35 33.44
C PRO A 196 11.57 -37.56 32.78
N TRP A 197 12.39 -38.51 32.30
CA TRP A 197 11.94 -39.79 31.73
C TRP A 197 11.96 -40.92 32.78
N ASP A 198 10.98 -41.80 32.77
CA ASP A 198 10.96 -42.97 33.65
C ASP A 198 11.96 -44.04 33.18
N THR A 199 12.22 -44.12 31.86
CA THR A 199 13.22 -45.02 31.27
C THR A 199 13.99 -44.40 30.09
N ASP A 200 15.21 -44.89 29.83
CA ASP A 200 15.98 -44.53 28.63
C ASP A 200 15.26 -44.93 27.33
N GLN A 201 14.46 -46.01 27.36
CA GLN A 201 13.70 -46.47 26.20
C GLN A 201 12.60 -45.48 25.81
N GLU A 202 11.91 -44.86 26.77
CA GLU A 202 10.90 -43.83 26.48
C GLU A 202 11.55 -42.59 25.85
N ARG A 203 12.71 -42.18 26.35
CA ARG A 203 13.49 -41.09 25.76
C ARG A 203 13.87 -41.39 24.31
N GLU A 204 14.40 -42.58 24.04
CA GLU A 204 14.78 -43.01 22.68
C GLU A 204 13.58 -43.04 21.74
N ASN A 205 12.44 -43.54 22.19
CA ASN A 205 11.20 -43.58 21.40
C ASN A 205 10.70 -42.17 21.03
N ILE A 206 10.75 -41.21 21.97
CA ILE A 206 10.37 -39.80 21.70
C ILE A 206 11.33 -39.16 20.71
N GLN A 207 12.63 -39.44 20.81
CA GLN A 207 13.64 -38.96 19.86
C GLN A 207 13.42 -39.52 18.44
N GLU A 208 12.95 -40.76 18.32
CA GLU A 208 12.57 -41.37 17.04
C GLU A 208 11.35 -40.67 16.44
N VAL A 209 10.28 -40.49 17.22
CA VAL A 209 9.08 -39.75 16.80
C VAL A 209 9.41 -38.31 16.38
N PHE A 210 10.27 -37.62 17.13
CA PHE A 210 10.67 -36.26 16.75
C PHE A 210 11.38 -36.23 15.40
N SER A 211 12.14 -37.28 15.07
CA SER A 211 12.78 -37.39 13.76
C SER A 211 11.77 -37.54 12.63
N GLU A 212 10.64 -38.23 12.87
CA GLU A 212 9.51 -38.28 11.93
C GLU A 212 8.88 -36.89 11.75
N ILE A 213 8.69 -36.14 12.84
CA ILE A 213 8.12 -34.78 12.84
C ILE A 213 9.00 -33.78 12.08
N VAL A 214 10.32 -33.85 12.25
CA VAL A 214 11.28 -33.00 11.53
C VAL A 214 11.23 -33.25 10.02
N ALA A 215 10.97 -34.49 9.60
CA ALA A 215 10.85 -34.87 8.20
C ALA A 215 9.51 -34.46 7.55
N ASP A 216 8.48 -34.15 8.35
CA ASP A 216 7.18 -33.70 7.86
C ASP A 216 7.13 -32.17 7.66
N GLU A 217 6.94 -31.75 6.41
CA GLU A 217 6.81 -30.34 6.02
C GLU A 217 5.61 -29.62 6.65
N TRP A 218 4.63 -30.36 7.15
CA TRP A 218 3.39 -29.82 7.73
C TRP A 218 3.34 -29.87 9.26
N SER A 219 4.43 -30.31 9.89
CA SER A 219 4.52 -30.48 11.34
C SER A 219 4.66 -29.17 12.12
N GLU A 220 4.49 -29.26 13.43
CA GLU A 220 4.70 -28.15 14.37
C GLU A 220 6.14 -27.62 14.35
N PHE A 221 7.12 -28.50 14.08
CA PHE A 221 8.50 -28.07 13.85
C PHE A 221 8.60 -27.15 12.63
N SER A 222 7.93 -27.51 11.54
CA SER A 222 7.86 -26.69 10.32
C SER A 222 7.15 -25.35 10.58
N LYS A 223 6.13 -25.30 11.44
CA LYS A 223 5.50 -24.04 11.89
C LYS A 223 6.47 -23.14 12.68
N VAL A 224 7.31 -23.70 13.56
CA VAL A 224 8.33 -22.91 14.28
C VAL A 224 9.37 -22.36 13.32
N ARG A 225 9.78 -23.14 12.31
CA ARG A 225 10.68 -22.65 11.24
C ARG A 225 10.03 -21.51 10.45
N GLU A 226 8.79 -21.66 10.02
CA GLU A 226 8.04 -20.63 9.29
C GLU A 226 7.87 -19.34 10.12
N LEU A 227 7.68 -19.46 11.44
CA LEU A 227 7.62 -18.32 12.35
C LEU A 227 8.92 -17.51 12.31
N ILE A 228 10.07 -18.18 12.49
CA ILE A 228 11.38 -17.53 12.47
C ILE A 228 11.61 -16.89 11.11
N ASP A 229 11.35 -17.66 10.05
CA ASP A 229 11.55 -17.24 8.67
C ASP A 229 10.76 -15.97 8.35
N THR A 230 9.45 -15.97 8.59
CA THR A 230 8.55 -14.92 8.09
C THR A 230 8.37 -13.73 9.04
N GLN A 231 8.76 -13.85 10.32
CA GLN A 231 8.44 -12.82 11.32
C GLN A 231 9.66 -12.22 12.04
N ALA A 232 10.84 -12.84 11.98
CA ALA A 232 12.03 -12.34 12.70
C ALA A 232 12.46 -10.92 12.24
N LEU A 233 12.35 -10.62 10.94
CA LEU A 233 12.69 -9.30 10.40
C LEU A 233 11.86 -8.17 11.04
N GLY A 234 10.58 -8.43 11.33
CA GLY A 234 9.71 -7.46 12.00
C GLY A 234 10.22 -7.08 13.40
N ARG A 235 10.72 -8.07 14.15
CA ARG A 235 11.35 -7.87 15.46
C ARG A 235 12.69 -7.14 15.32
N LEU A 236 13.51 -7.52 14.34
CA LEU A 236 14.81 -6.88 14.06
C LEU A 236 14.66 -5.40 13.74
N LYS A 237 13.69 -5.03 12.89
CA LYS A 237 13.36 -3.63 12.59
C LYS A 237 13.00 -2.86 13.85
N ARG A 238 12.22 -3.45 14.77
CA ARG A 238 11.87 -2.78 16.02
C ARG A 238 13.10 -2.57 16.93
N HIS A 239 13.94 -3.58 17.09
CA HIS A 239 15.18 -3.43 17.85
C HIS A 239 16.12 -2.38 17.22
N ALA A 240 16.13 -2.30 15.88
CA ALA A 240 16.88 -1.29 15.14
C ALA A 240 16.35 0.14 15.37
N GLN A 241 15.06 0.33 15.69
CA GLN A 241 14.56 1.66 16.10
C GLN A 241 15.24 2.14 17.39
N ILE A 242 15.35 1.28 18.39
CA ILE A 242 16.01 1.60 19.66
C ILE A 242 17.52 1.81 19.43
N THR A 243 18.15 0.93 18.66
CA THR A 243 19.57 1.01 18.32
C THR A 243 19.91 2.32 17.60
N TYR A 244 19.06 2.76 16.67
CA TYR A 244 19.25 4.02 15.97
C TYR A 244 19.09 5.24 16.90
N LEU A 245 18.17 5.21 17.88
CA LEU A 245 18.09 6.28 18.89
C LEU A 245 19.36 6.34 19.76
N LYS A 246 19.93 5.19 20.14
CA LYS A 246 21.23 5.13 20.85
C LYS A 246 22.36 5.70 19.99
N HIS A 247 22.38 5.36 18.71
CA HIS A 247 23.35 5.91 17.75
C HIS A 247 23.26 7.44 17.68
N LEU A 248 22.05 8.00 17.61
CA LEU A 248 21.84 9.44 17.67
C LEU A 248 22.30 10.05 19.00
N LEU A 249 22.02 9.40 20.13
CA LEU A 249 22.47 9.84 21.44
C LEU A 249 24.00 9.92 21.52
N ASN A 250 24.71 8.92 21.00
CA ASN A 250 26.19 8.88 20.96
C ASN A 250 26.79 10.03 20.13
N HIS A 251 26.06 10.51 19.11
CA HIS A 251 26.47 11.62 18.26
C HIS A 251 25.95 13.00 18.75
N THR A 252 25.40 13.06 19.96
CA THR A 252 24.84 14.29 20.52
C THR A 252 25.85 15.05 21.36
N ASP A 253 26.49 16.05 20.73
CA ASP A 253 27.29 17.07 21.43
C ASP A 253 26.44 18.30 21.71
N SER A 254 25.53 18.22 22.69
CA SER A 254 24.64 19.34 23.05
C SER A 254 24.91 19.79 24.48
N SER A 255 25.04 21.11 24.69
CA SER A 255 25.04 21.70 26.03
C SER A 255 23.65 21.72 26.67
N ASP A 256 22.59 21.43 25.90
CA ASP A 256 21.22 21.24 26.39
C ASP A 256 21.11 19.86 27.06
N THR A 257 21.55 19.79 28.31
CA THR A 257 21.54 18.57 29.14
C THR A 257 20.13 18.02 29.34
N GLU A 258 19.13 18.89 29.41
CA GLU A 258 17.73 18.51 29.64
C GLU A 258 17.16 17.74 28.46
N SER A 259 17.30 18.26 27.23
CA SER A 259 16.82 17.54 26.04
C SER A 259 17.55 16.21 25.83
N VAL A 260 18.84 16.14 26.17
CA VAL A 260 19.62 14.89 26.13
C VAL A 260 19.06 13.87 27.11
N ILE A 261 18.66 14.30 28.32
CA ILE A 261 18.02 13.43 29.30
C ILE A 261 16.67 12.91 28.78
N TYR A 262 15.87 13.72 28.07
CA TYR A 262 14.64 13.22 27.44
C TYR A 262 14.87 12.16 26.38
N LEU A 263 15.94 12.27 25.59
CA LEU A 263 16.32 11.21 24.65
C LEU A 263 16.77 9.94 25.37
N ARG A 264 17.57 10.08 26.44
CA ARG A 264 17.98 8.96 27.29
C ARG A 264 16.79 8.27 27.93
N ASP A 265 15.84 9.03 28.48
CA ASP A 265 14.64 8.46 29.09
C ASP A 265 13.81 7.74 28.04
N LEU A 266 13.57 8.33 26.86
CA LEU A 266 12.85 7.64 25.79
C LEU A 266 13.48 6.28 25.44
N ILE A 267 14.80 6.23 25.23
CA ILE A 267 15.52 4.97 24.95
C ILE A 267 15.28 3.97 26.09
N ARG A 268 15.52 4.40 27.33
CA ARG A 268 15.34 3.57 28.53
C ARG A 268 13.91 3.04 28.66
N ARG A 269 12.89 3.86 28.41
CA ARG A 269 11.47 3.44 28.46
C ARG A 269 11.15 2.37 27.42
N LEU A 270 11.70 2.51 26.20
CA LEU A 270 11.48 1.52 25.13
C LEU A 270 12.13 0.17 25.48
N GLU A 271 13.33 0.19 26.07
CA GLU A 271 13.99 -1.02 26.57
C GLU A 271 13.21 -1.67 27.72
N ILE A 272 12.73 -0.87 28.69
CA ILE A 272 11.87 -1.36 29.77
C ILE A 272 10.60 -2.03 29.23
N ILE A 273 10.00 -1.52 28.15
CA ILE A 273 8.85 -2.17 27.52
C ILE A 273 9.25 -3.54 26.97
N GLU A 274 10.35 -3.65 26.23
CA GLU A 274 10.83 -4.91 25.67
C GLU A 274 11.17 -5.93 26.78
N ASP A 275 11.81 -5.49 27.86
CA ASP A 275 12.11 -6.33 29.02
C ASP A 275 10.81 -6.80 29.72
N TYR A 276 9.87 -5.88 29.94
CA TYR A 276 8.60 -6.17 30.62
C TYR A 276 7.74 -7.19 29.86
N ILE A 277 7.62 -7.05 28.53
CA ILE A 277 6.85 -8.01 27.70
C ILE A 277 7.61 -9.33 27.48
N SER A 278 8.91 -9.36 27.77
CA SER A 278 9.77 -10.52 27.60
C SER A 278 10.09 -11.26 28.90
N ASP A 279 9.57 -10.81 30.05
CA ASP A 279 9.81 -11.41 31.36
C ASP A 279 9.36 -12.88 31.41
N SER A 280 10.32 -13.78 31.60
CA SER A 280 10.12 -15.23 31.68
C SER A 280 9.52 -15.67 33.03
N ASN A 281 9.55 -14.80 34.05
CA ASN A 281 8.97 -15.11 35.35
C ASN A 281 7.46 -14.86 35.41
N LYS A 282 6.87 -14.28 34.36
CA LYS A 282 5.44 -13.96 34.28
C LYS A 282 4.75 -14.85 33.26
N ALA A 283 3.67 -15.48 33.70
CA ALA A 283 2.82 -16.29 32.85
C ALA A 283 2.06 -15.39 31.86
N ASP A 284 1.59 -15.97 30.75
CA ASP A 284 0.86 -15.19 29.74
C ASP A 284 -0.43 -14.57 30.30
N GLY A 285 -1.10 -15.25 31.23
CA GLY A 285 -2.27 -14.75 31.95
C GLY A 285 -2.03 -13.47 32.76
N ASP A 286 -0.78 -13.16 33.09
CA ASP A 286 -0.43 -11.92 33.82
C ASP A 286 -0.54 -10.67 32.95
N TYR A 287 -0.55 -10.85 31.62
CA TYR A 287 -0.65 -9.77 30.63
C TYR A 287 -2.05 -9.60 30.04
N GLU A 288 -3.01 -10.41 30.50
CA GLU A 288 -4.40 -10.30 30.06
C GLU A 288 -5.08 -9.08 30.68
N VAL A 289 -5.67 -8.25 29.84
CA VAL A 289 -6.44 -7.06 30.22
C VAL A 289 -7.72 -6.99 29.41
N SER A 290 -8.69 -6.20 29.88
CA SER A 290 -9.95 -6.01 29.17
C SER A 290 -10.40 -4.56 29.15
N TYR A 291 -11.19 -4.20 28.13
CA TYR A 291 -11.91 -2.93 28.07
C TYR A 291 -13.14 -3.09 27.16
N ALA A 292 -14.29 -2.56 27.58
CA ALA A 292 -15.54 -2.63 26.81
C ALA A 292 -15.93 -4.08 26.44
N GLY A 293 -15.79 -5.01 27.37
CA GLY A 293 -16.08 -6.44 27.17
C GLY A 293 -15.03 -7.22 26.37
N GLU A 294 -14.01 -6.55 25.82
CA GLU A 294 -13.03 -7.14 24.91
C GLU A 294 -11.71 -7.43 25.64
N LYS A 295 -11.10 -8.59 25.36
CA LYS A 295 -9.85 -9.04 25.99
C LYS A 295 -8.65 -8.86 25.06
N ALA A 296 -7.52 -8.50 25.63
CA ALA A 296 -6.24 -8.43 24.95
C ALA A 296 -5.10 -8.89 25.85
N ASN A 297 -4.07 -9.47 25.22
CA ASN A 297 -2.82 -9.81 25.89
C ASN A 297 -1.73 -8.84 25.45
N TYR A 298 -1.04 -8.18 26.40
CA TYR A 298 0.00 -7.22 26.05
C TYR A 298 1.21 -7.84 25.33
N LYS A 299 1.62 -9.08 25.65
CA LYS A 299 2.68 -9.78 24.90
C LYS A 299 2.33 -9.88 23.42
N ASN A 300 1.06 -10.17 23.10
CA ASN A 300 0.57 -10.26 21.72
C ASN A 300 0.46 -8.90 21.03
N LEU A 301 -0.05 -7.88 21.73
CA LEU A 301 -0.19 -6.54 21.16
C LEU A 301 1.16 -5.90 20.81
N PHE A 302 2.20 -6.23 21.57
CA PHE A 302 3.56 -5.73 21.39
C PHE A 302 4.50 -6.75 20.75
N SER A 303 3.99 -7.87 20.21
CA SER A 303 4.82 -8.82 19.47
C SER A 303 5.10 -8.40 18.02
N ARG A 304 4.29 -7.49 17.46
CA ARG A 304 4.30 -7.09 16.03
C ARG A 304 5.26 -5.94 15.72
N ALA A 305 5.80 -5.88 14.49
CA ALA A 305 6.82 -4.90 14.10
C ALA A 305 6.40 -3.45 14.37
N GLU A 306 5.14 -3.13 14.11
CA GLU A 306 4.54 -1.80 14.20
C GLU A 306 4.26 -1.32 15.64
N ALA A 307 4.66 -2.08 16.67
CA ALA A 307 4.31 -1.85 18.09
C ALA A 307 4.48 -0.39 18.54
N PHE A 308 5.56 0.28 18.11
CA PHE A 308 5.92 1.64 18.52
C PHE A 308 5.43 2.75 17.58
N GLU A 309 4.78 2.45 16.46
CA GLU A 309 4.44 3.45 15.43
C GLU A 309 3.48 4.55 15.90
N SER A 310 2.69 4.29 16.95
CA SER A 310 1.80 5.28 17.56
C SER A 310 2.51 6.30 18.47
N LEU A 311 3.81 6.16 18.69
CA LEU A 311 4.58 7.19 19.40
C LEU A 311 4.70 8.46 18.54
N PRO A 312 4.68 9.66 19.14
CA PRO A 312 4.87 10.91 18.42
C PRO A 312 6.31 11.07 17.89
N ILE A 313 7.30 10.56 18.61
CA ILE A 313 8.72 10.61 18.24
C ILE A 313 9.29 9.19 18.27
N ILE A 314 9.50 8.60 17.10
CA ILE A 314 10.11 7.27 16.92
C ILE A 314 10.74 7.15 15.52
N PRO A 315 11.88 6.46 15.33
CA PRO A 315 12.40 6.17 14.01
C PRO A 315 11.44 5.25 13.25
N ILE A 316 11.34 5.46 11.95
CA ILE A 316 10.60 4.61 11.03
C ILE A 316 11.64 4.04 10.06
N ILE A 317 11.81 2.73 10.11
CA ILE A 317 12.72 1.98 9.25
C ILE A 317 11.91 1.50 8.05
N ASP A 318 12.14 2.15 6.92
CA ASP A 318 11.27 2.10 5.74
C ASP A 318 12.06 2.53 4.50
N GLY A 319 11.58 2.21 3.31
CA GLY A 319 12.28 2.42 2.06
C GLY A 319 13.34 1.37 1.85
N TYR A 320 12.88 0.25 1.28
CA TYR A 320 13.72 -0.86 0.94
C TYR A 320 14.73 -0.46 -0.14
N LEU A 321 16.00 -0.75 0.10
CA LEU A 321 17.08 -0.45 -0.84
C LEU A 321 17.64 -1.73 -1.47
N GLY A 322 17.52 -2.88 -0.79
CA GLY A 322 17.95 -4.17 -1.31
C GLY A 322 17.82 -5.32 -0.30
N GLU A 323 17.71 -6.53 -0.86
CA GLU A 323 17.77 -7.84 -0.18
C GLU A 323 18.92 -8.61 -0.80
N HIS A 324 19.80 -9.20 0.01
CA HIS A 324 20.88 -10.02 -0.51
C HIS A 324 21.00 -11.30 0.30
N THR A 325 20.98 -12.45 -0.38
CA THR A 325 21.09 -13.76 0.26
C THR A 325 22.30 -14.50 -0.28
N ASP A 326 23.36 -14.56 0.51
CA ASP A 326 24.54 -15.37 0.21
C ASP A 326 24.40 -16.74 0.85
N ARG A 327 23.90 -17.71 0.07
CA ARG A 327 23.77 -19.11 0.51
C ARG A 327 25.11 -19.78 0.80
N ASN A 328 26.22 -19.36 0.17
CA ASN A 328 27.53 -19.96 0.43
C ASN A 328 28.07 -19.54 1.80
N ARG A 329 27.84 -18.29 2.19
CA ARG A 329 28.20 -17.77 3.51
C ARG A 329 27.12 -17.98 4.57
N GLY A 330 25.91 -18.34 4.14
CA GLY A 330 24.75 -18.49 5.00
C GLY A 330 24.30 -17.16 5.61
N THR A 331 24.32 -16.06 4.84
CA THR A 331 23.97 -14.72 5.31
C THR A 331 22.84 -14.11 4.49
N VAL A 332 21.90 -13.43 5.16
CA VAL A 332 20.88 -12.56 4.53
C VAL A 332 21.09 -11.14 4.99
N GLU A 333 21.03 -10.17 4.08
CA GLU A 333 21.15 -8.75 4.35
C GLU A 333 19.91 -7.99 3.88
N PHE A 334 19.36 -7.15 4.76
CA PHE A 334 18.28 -6.22 4.45
C PHE A 334 18.79 -4.80 4.55
N ILE A 335 18.71 -4.04 3.45
CA ILE A 335 19.20 -2.67 3.38
C ILE A 335 17.99 -1.73 3.34
N LEU A 336 17.92 -0.82 4.32
CA LEU A 336 16.73 -0.03 4.62
C LEU A 336 17.08 1.45 4.84
N GLY A 337 16.20 2.35 4.43
CA GLY A 337 16.25 3.76 4.81
C GLY A 337 15.72 4.01 6.23
N VAL A 338 16.10 5.16 6.81
CA VAL A 338 15.56 5.62 8.10
C VAL A 338 15.03 7.04 7.99
N LYS A 339 13.78 7.21 8.42
CA LYS A 339 13.19 8.54 8.68
C LYS A 339 12.75 8.64 10.13
N MET A 340 12.67 9.87 10.64
CA MET A 340 12.25 10.17 12.00
C MET A 340 10.81 10.70 12.01
N LYS A 341 9.92 10.08 12.79
CA LYS A 341 8.64 10.69 13.16
C LYS A 341 8.92 11.77 14.20
N LEU A 342 8.39 12.98 13.99
CA LEU A 342 8.73 14.17 14.78
C LEU A 342 7.48 14.92 15.25
N ASP A 343 6.47 14.19 15.71
CA ASP A 343 5.18 14.73 16.18
C ASP A 343 4.52 15.68 15.17
N ASN A 344 4.53 15.26 13.90
CA ASN A 344 3.90 16.01 12.82
C ASN A 344 2.38 15.76 12.81
N PRO A 345 1.60 16.70 12.23
CA PRO A 345 0.17 16.52 11.98
C PRO A 345 -0.20 15.21 11.26
N VAL A 346 -1.23 14.52 11.74
CA VAL A 346 -1.83 13.36 11.09
C VAL A 346 -2.86 13.85 10.06
N GLN A 347 -2.42 13.96 8.80
CA GLN A 347 -3.20 14.59 7.72
C GLN A 347 -4.50 13.86 7.36
N ALA A 348 -4.55 12.53 7.52
CA ALA A 348 -5.72 11.72 7.20
C ALA A 348 -6.91 11.91 8.16
N ARG A 349 -6.73 12.66 9.27
CA ARG A 349 -7.66 12.71 10.40
C ARG A 349 -7.71 14.10 11.06
N GLY A 350 -7.77 15.19 10.27
CA GLY A 350 -7.96 16.55 10.81
C GLY A 350 -6.68 17.36 11.04
N GLY A 351 -5.49 16.79 10.83
CA GLY A 351 -4.23 17.52 10.96
C GLY A 351 -3.79 17.81 12.41
N GLU A 352 -4.32 17.07 13.39
CA GLU A 352 -3.83 17.14 14.77
C GLU A 352 -2.41 16.56 14.90
N LYS A 353 -1.60 17.09 15.82
CA LYS A 353 -0.29 16.51 16.14
C LYS A 353 -0.44 15.07 16.63
N SER A 354 0.50 14.20 16.27
CA SER A 354 0.45 12.76 16.58
C SER A 354 0.18 12.48 18.06
N PHE A 355 0.81 13.21 18.99
CA PHE A 355 0.58 13.04 20.42
C PHE A 355 -0.89 13.28 20.78
N GLN A 356 -1.46 14.41 20.37
CA GLN A 356 -2.85 14.78 20.68
C GLN A 356 -3.85 13.82 20.04
N TYR A 357 -3.62 13.45 18.78
CA TYR A 357 -4.46 12.48 18.07
C TYR A 357 -4.58 11.15 18.84
N HIS A 358 -3.46 10.64 19.34
CA HIS A 358 -3.47 9.39 20.08
C HIS A 358 -4.07 9.53 21.49
N LEU A 359 -3.94 10.70 22.13
CA LEU A 359 -4.66 11.01 23.38
C LEU A 359 -6.17 11.06 23.18
N ASN A 360 -6.66 11.61 22.06
CA ASN A 360 -8.09 11.65 21.75
C ASN A 360 -8.68 10.24 21.68
N ILE A 361 -7.94 9.26 21.15
CA ILE A 361 -8.39 7.85 21.14
C ILE A 361 -8.36 7.21 22.52
N ILE A 362 -7.45 7.60 23.42
CA ILE A 362 -7.47 7.13 24.81
C ILE A 362 -8.61 7.79 25.61
N ASN A 363 -8.96 9.03 25.27
CA ASN A 363 -9.91 9.84 26.02
C ASN A 363 -11.35 9.30 25.88
N PRO A 364 -11.97 8.77 26.94
CA PRO A 364 -13.34 8.27 26.88
C PRO A 364 -14.38 9.37 26.64
N ASP A 365 -14.00 10.64 26.81
CA ASP A 365 -14.88 11.78 26.59
C ASP A 365 -14.81 12.33 25.16
N SER A 366 -13.87 11.86 24.32
CA SER A 366 -13.78 12.29 22.92
C SER A 366 -14.90 11.67 22.08
N ASP A 367 -15.32 12.40 21.04
CA ASP A 367 -16.36 11.93 20.13
C ASP A 367 -15.92 10.66 19.39
N GLU A 368 -14.67 10.63 18.92
CA GLU A 368 -14.11 9.45 18.24
C GLU A 368 -14.14 8.19 19.13
N HIS A 369 -13.84 8.33 20.43
CA HIS A 369 -13.86 7.21 21.36
C HIS A 369 -15.29 6.74 21.63
N LYS A 370 -16.21 7.67 21.91
CA LYS A 370 -17.62 7.34 22.16
C LYS A 370 -18.23 6.63 20.97
N GLU A 371 -17.98 7.11 19.75
CA GLU A 371 -18.48 6.49 18.52
C GLU A 371 -17.93 5.07 18.32
N GLN A 372 -16.62 4.88 18.38
CA GLN A 372 -16.00 3.59 18.01
C GLN A 372 -16.11 2.51 19.09
N ILE A 373 -16.28 2.89 20.37
CA ILE A 373 -16.43 1.90 21.44
C ILE A 373 -17.87 1.37 21.54
N THR A 374 -18.85 2.12 21.06
CA THR A 374 -20.25 1.65 21.00
C THR A 374 -20.56 0.87 19.74
N ASP A 375 -19.72 0.98 18.70
CA ASP A 375 -19.87 0.29 17.43
C ASP A 375 -19.51 -1.19 17.56
N PRO A 376 -20.45 -2.14 17.48
CA PRO A 376 -20.17 -3.56 17.70
C PRO A 376 -19.18 -4.17 16.70
N ASN A 377 -19.00 -3.57 15.51
CA ASN A 377 -18.07 -4.06 14.49
C ASN A 377 -16.64 -3.56 14.72
N GLU A 378 -16.50 -2.35 15.28
CA GLU A 378 -15.21 -1.73 15.57
C GLU A 378 -14.78 -1.93 17.03
N GLN A 379 -15.71 -2.27 17.93
CA GLN A 379 -15.51 -2.33 19.38
C GLN A 379 -14.31 -3.19 19.75
N GLU A 380 -14.18 -4.40 19.21
CA GLU A 380 -13.02 -5.27 19.45
C GLU A 380 -11.72 -4.59 19.01
N THR A 381 -11.64 -4.16 17.75
CA THR A 381 -10.44 -3.57 17.18
C THR A 381 -10.07 -2.27 17.88
N PHE A 382 -11.06 -1.44 18.21
CA PHE A 382 -10.92 -0.17 18.88
C PHE A 382 -10.53 -0.34 20.35
N ALA A 383 -11.18 -1.23 21.09
CA ALA A 383 -10.83 -1.53 22.48
C ALA A 383 -9.39 -2.04 22.61
N ARG A 384 -8.98 -2.98 21.74
CA ARG A 384 -7.59 -3.43 21.64
C ARG A 384 -6.63 -2.27 21.31
N ARG A 385 -7.04 -1.35 20.43
CA ARG A 385 -6.28 -0.14 20.07
C ARG A 385 -6.14 0.83 21.24
N VAL A 386 -7.19 1.01 22.06
CA VAL A 386 -7.16 1.82 23.28
C VAL A 386 -6.20 1.18 24.29
N LEU A 387 -6.36 -0.11 24.61
CA LEU A 387 -5.52 -0.84 25.56
C LEU A 387 -4.03 -0.77 25.19
N ARG A 388 -3.71 -0.99 23.91
CA ARG A 388 -2.34 -0.87 23.38
C ARG A 388 -1.77 0.54 23.59
N ARG A 389 -2.55 1.58 23.28
CA ARG A 389 -2.08 2.97 23.40
C ARG A 389 -1.95 3.41 24.85
N VAL A 390 -2.86 2.99 25.73
CA VAL A 390 -2.77 3.23 27.18
C VAL A 390 -1.47 2.67 27.73
N PHE A 391 -1.16 1.40 27.44
CA PHE A 391 0.09 0.78 27.86
C PHE A 391 1.31 1.55 27.35
N LEU A 392 1.38 1.76 26.03
CA LEU A 392 2.53 2.40 25.40
C LEU A 392 2.74 3.83 25.90
N TYR A 393 1.68 4.64 25.96
CA TYR A 393 1.77 6.04 26.39
C TYR A 393 2.09 6.13 27.88
N TYR A 394 1.55 5.24 28.71
CA TYR A 394 1.87 5.21 30.13
C TYR A 394 3.35 4.90 30.33
N PHE A 395 3.86 3.80 29.76
CA PHE A 395 5.25 3.40 29.92
C PHE A 395 6.23 4.46 29.41
N VAL A 396 5.92 5.14 28.30
CA VAL A 396 6.83 6.11 27.69
C VAL A 396 6.71 7.51 28.32
N PHE A 397 5.53 7.95 28.77
CA PHE A 397 5.30 9.35 29.16
C PHE A 397 4.88 9.58 30.61
N ALA A 398 4.57 8.54 31.38
CA ALA A 398 4.26 8.73 32.79
C ALA A 398 5.49 9.33 33.52
N SER A 399 5.24 10.34 34.34
CA SER A 399 6.27 11.08 35.06
C SER A 399 5.71 11.58 36.39
N ARG A 400 6.63 11.97 37.28
CA ARG A 400 6.34 12.66 38.55
C ARG A 400 6.93 14.07 38.59
N SER A 401 7.64 14.47 37.53
CA SER A 401 8.41 15.71 37.49
C SER A 401 7.83 16.65 36.45
N ASN A 402 7.54 17.88 36.88
CA ASN A 402 7.04 18.94 36.00
C ASN A 402 8.23 19.80 35.53
N PRO A 403 8.53 19.84 34.22
CA PRO A 403 9.66 20.59 33.69
C PRO A 403 9.54 22.11 33.84
N GLN A 404 8.36 22.61 34.21
CA GLN A 404 8.12 24.02 34.48
C GLN A 404 8.20 24.38 35.97
N ALA A 405 8.45 23.41 36.85
CA ALA A 405 8.62 23.68 38.27
C ALA A 405 9.99 24.35 38.55
N PRO A 406 10.09 25.30 39.50
CA PRO A 406 11.33 26.01 39.80
C PRO A 406 12.50 25.12 40.25
N ASP A 407 12.20 23.97 40.85
CA ASP A 407 13.11 22.98 41.43
C ASP A 407 13.25 21.72 40.56
N TYR A 408 12.88 21.80 39.28
CA TYR A 408 12.97 20.68 38.36
C TYR A 408 14.42 20.23 38.11
N ASP A 409 14.74 19.00 38.49
CA ASP A 409 15.95 18.30 38.06
C ASP A 409 15.59 17.33 36.91
N PRO A 410 16.11 17.54 35.69
CA PRO A 410 15.87 16.64 34.57
C PRO A 410 16.30 15.19 34.85
N ASN A 411 17.33 14.95 35.67
CA ASN A 411 17.79 13.58 35.97
C ASN A 411 16.71 12.76 36.70
N SER A 412 15.82 13.41 37.45
CA SER A 412 14.71 12.74 38.13
C SER A 412 13.78 11.95 37.19
N GLU A 413 13.76 12.24 35.88
CA GLU A 413 13.00 11.48 34.88
C GLU A 413 13.54 10.05 34.71
N LEU A 414 14.87 9.89 34.77
CA LEU A 414 15.55 8.59 34.62
C LEU A 414 15.28 7.66 35.80
N ASP A 415 14.96 8.22 36.96
CA ASP A 415 14.68 7.46 38.20
C ASP A 415 13.22 6.99 38.31
N TYR A 416 12.32 7.49 37.45
CA TYR A 416 10.92 7.07 37.52
C TYR A 416 10.76 5.66 36.93
N ASP A 417 10.36 4.71 37.78
CA ASP A 417 10.06 3.33 37.42
C ASP A 417 8.60 3.20 36.95
N PRO A 418 8.35 2.98 35.64
CA PRO A 418 7.00 2.85 35.12
C PRO A 418 6.41 1.47 35.46
N VAL A 419 7.22 0.43 35.65
CA VAL A 419 6.78 -0.95 35.85
C VAL A 419 6.07 -1.08 37.18
N THR A 420 6.74 -0.73 38.28
CA THR A 420 6.15 -0.85 39.63
C THR A 420 4.86 -0.04 39.74
N SER A 421 4.85 1.17 39.19
CA SER A 421 3.65 2.02 39.21
C SER A 421 2.52 1.45 38.35
N PHE A 422 2.83 0.88 37.18
CA PHE A 422 1.86 0.23 36.30
C PHE A 422 1.24 -1.00 36.97
N GLU A 423 2.07 -1.90 37.49
CA GLU A 423 1.66 -3.13 38.17
C GLU A 423 0.79 -2.86 39.40
N THR A 424 1.10 -1.81 40.15
CA THR A 424 0.40 -1.51 41.40
C THR A 424 -0.92 -0.76 41.15
N HIS A 425 -0.98 0.14 40.18
CA HIS A 425 -2.09 1.12 40.07
C HIS A 425 -2.89 1.01 38.77
N ILE A 426 -2.31 0.48 37.69
CA ILE A 426 -2.91 0.49 36.35
C ILE A 426 -3.41 -0.91 36.00
N LEU A 427 -2.52 -1.91 36.05
CA LEU A 427 -2.83 -3.28 35.68
C LEU A 427 -4.00 -3.89 36.46
N PRO A 428 -4.13 -3.71 37.80
CA PRO A 428 -5.24 -4.30 38.54
C PRO A 428 -6.61 -3.78 38.09
N VAL A 429 -6.69 -2.50 37.70
CA VAL A 429 -7.93 -1.90 37.18
C VAL A 429 -8.24 -2.43 35.78
N LEU A 430 -7.22 -2.62 34.94
CA LEU A 430 -7.37 -3.16 33.58
C LEU A 430 -7.70 -4.66 33.56
N ARG A 431 -7.30 -5.41 34.58
CA ARG A 431 -7.68 -6.83 34.78
C ARG A 431 -9.10 -7.00 35.33
N GLY A 432 -9.60 -5.98 36.04
CA GLY A 432 -10.96 -5.99 36.59
C GLY A 432 -12.05 -5.80 35.53
N ASP A 433 -13.29 -6.06 35.93
CA ASP A 433 -14.45 -6.00 35.02
C ASP A 433 -15.19 -4.64 35.03
N ASP A 434 -14.71 -3.65 35.80
CA ASP A 434 -15.34 -2.33 35.91
C ASP A 434 -14.82 -1.35 34.86
N ASP A 435 -15.56 -1.21 33.76
CA ASP A 435 -15.22 -0.28 32.68
C ASP A 435 -15.33 1.21 33.07
N GLU A 436 -16.14 1.60 34.06
CA GLU A 436 -16.17 2.99 34.53
C GLU A 436 -14.92 3.32 35.34
N ALA A 437 -14.42 2.38 36.14
CA ALA A 437 -13.10 2.51 36.78
C ALA A 437 -11.99 2.66 35.74
N LYS A 438 -12.03 1.90 34.63
CA LYS A 438 -11.07 2.03 33.52
C LYS A 438 -11.17 3.38 32.81
N LYS A 439 -12.37 3.87 32.53
CA LYS A 439 -12.57 5.23 31.96
C LYS A 439 -12.03 6.31 32.91
N LYS A 440 -12.28 6.19 34.21
CA LYS A 440 -11.70 7.10 35.22
C LYS A 440 -10.17 7.05 35.24
N LEU A 441 -9.60 5.86 35.10
CA LEU A 441 -8.16 5.65 34.99
C LEU A 441 -7.60 6.35 33.75
N PHE A 442 -8.21 6.19 32.57
CA PHE A 442 -7.78 6.83 31.32
C PHE A 442 -7.80 8.35 31.42
N ARG A 443 -8.87 8.94 31.98
CA ARG A 443 -8.92 10.38 32.29
C ARG A 443 -7.80 10.80 33.23
N GLY A 444 -7.51 9.99 34.25
CA GLY A 444 -6.42 10.21 35.19
C GLY A 444 -5.05 10.26 34.52
N ILE A 445 -4.77 9.32 33.62
CA ILE A 445 -3.52 9.25 32.85
C ILE A 445 -3.36 10.50 31.97
N ILE A 446 -4.40 10.88 31.22
CA ILE A 446 -4.39 12.07 30.34
C ILE A 446 -4.12 13.34 31.16
N ARG A 447 -4.80 13.49 32.31
CA ARG A 447 -4.58 14.60 33.23
C ARG A 447 -3.14 14.61 33.75
N GLY A 448 -2.56 13.45 34.06
CA GLY A 448 -1.15 13.31 34.44
C GLY A 448 -0.21 13.85 33.37
N PHE A 449 -0.41 13.47 32.09
CA PHE A 449 0.42 13.98 31.00
C PHE A 449 0.34 15.51 30.84
N THR A 450 -0.83 16.09 31.12
CA THR A 450 -1.01 17.55 31.13
C THR A 450 -0.31 18.18 32.33
N GLN A 451 -0.51 17.65 33.54
CA GLN A 451 0.09 18.13 34.78
C GLN A 451 1.62 18.15 34.74
N TYR A 452 2.23 17.12 34.14
CA TYR A 452 3.68 16.99 34.02
C TYR A 452 4.23 17.50 32.69
N ASN A 453 3.44 18.28 31.94
CA ASN A 453 3.84 18.97 30.71
C ASN A 453 4.57 18.08 29.69
N VAL A 454 4.05 16.89 29.40
CA VAL A 454 4.66 15.95 28.43
C VAL A 454 4.84 16.59 27.05
N ALA A 455 3.88 17.40 26.61
CA ALA A 455 3.97 18.13 25.33
C ALA A 455 5.19 19.08 25.28
N HIS A 456 5.59 19.66 26.41
CA HIS A 456 6.81 20.48 26.50
C HIS A 456 8.07 19.64 26.32
N LYS A 457 8.14 18.48 27.01
CA LYS A 457 9.26 17.52 26.90
C LYS A 457 9.42 17.04 25.45
N LEU A 458 8.31 16.69 24.80
CA LEU A 458 8.27 16.29 23.39
C LEU A 458 8.76 17.40 22.44
N ALA A 459 8.38 18.66 22.69
CA ALA A 459 8.83 19.79 21.87
C ALA A 459 10.35 20.02 21.98
N LYS A 460 10.91 19.89 23.19
CA LYS A 460 12.37 19.95 23.44
C LYS A 460 13.10 18.79 22.74
N LEU A 461 12.64 17.55 22.94
CA LEU A 461 13.19 16.37 22.28
C LEU A 461 13.13 16.48 20.75
N ARG A 462 12.00 16.94 20.19
CA ARG A 462 11.85 17.19 18.75
C ARG A 462 12.89 18.20 18.26
N THR A 463 13.13 19.27 19.00
CA THR A 463 14.10 20.30 18.63
C THR A 463 15.52 19.77 18.63
N LEU A 464 15.91 19.02 19.68
CA LEU A 464 17.21 18.34 19.75
C LEU A 464 17.43 17.43 18.53
N LEU A 465 16.47 16.55 18.24
CA LEU A 465 16.58 15.60 17.13
C LEU A 465 16.62 16.31 15.77
N ARG A 466 15.81 17.35 15.55
CA ARG A 466 15.87 18.15 14.31
C ARG A 466 17.24 18.80 14.12
N ASN A 467 17.80 19.37 15.17
CA ASN A 467 19.11 20.01 15.13
C ASN A 467 20.22 18.99 14.85
N LEU A 468 20.18 17.84 15.52
CA LEU A 468 21.13 16.74 15.32
C LEU A 468 21.08 16.20 13.89
N LEU A 469 19.88 15.89 13.39
CA LEU A 469 19.67 15.35 12.05
C LEU A 469 19.97 16.38 10.94
N GLY A 470 19.93 17.68 11.27
CA GLY A 470 20.33 18.78 10.38
C GLY A 470 21.83 19.07 10.35
N ARG A 471 22.65 18.39 11.16
CA ARG A 471 24.10 18.65 11.20
C ARG A 471 24.77 18.31 9.87
N GLN A 472 25.71 19.18 9.50
CA GLN A 472 26.54 19.03 8.30
C GLN A 472 27.65 17.99 8.48
N GLY A 473 28.11 17.72 9.70
CA GLY A 473 29.07 16.64 9.99
C GLY A 473 28.49 15.27 9.63
N ILE A 474 29.34 14.37 9.13
CA ILE A 474 28.99 12.99 8.77
C ILE A 474 29.12 12.12 10.03
N PHE A 475 28.10 11.35 10.38
CA PHE A 475 28.17 10.41 11.50
C PHE A 475 29.07 9.24 11.17
N THR A 476 29.77 8.71 12.17
CA THR A 476 30.64 7.56 11.97
C THR A 476 29.82 6.30 11.75
N LYS A 477 30.24 5.47 10.80
CA LYS A 477 29.67 4.13 10.60
C LYS A 477 29.87 3.30 11.86
N GLU A 478 28.79 2.72 12.36
CA GLU A 478 28.82 1.85 13.54
C GLU A 478 28.04 0.56 13.27
N THR A 479 28.56 -0.56 13.77
CA THR A 479 27.94 -1.89 13.68
C THR A 479 27.68 -2.43 15.07
N TYR A 480 26.43 -2.84 15.32
CA TYR A 480 25.94 -3.34 16.60
C TYR A 480 25.62 -4.83 16.47
N PRO A 481 26.34 -5.71 17.19
CA PRO A 481 26.04 -7.14 17.19
C PRO A 481 24.79 -7.43 18.03
N ILE A 482 23.95 -8.35 17.55
CA ILE A 482 22.72 -8.80 18.20
C ILE A 482 22.51 -10.31 17.96
N HIS A 483 21.63 -10.93 18.74
CA HIS A 483 21.21 -12.32 18.58
C HIS A 483 19.69 -12.38 18.55
N ILE A 484 19.15 -13.22 17.65
CA ILE A 484 17.74 -13.60 17.62
C ILE A 484 17.63 -14.91 18.41
N SER A 485 16.89 -14.89 19.51
CA SER A 485 16.77 -16.04 20.42
C SER A 485 15.36 -16.60 20.36
N VAL A 486 15.24 -17.91 20.17
CA VAL A 486 13.98 -18.66 20.30
C VAL A 486 13.93 -19.23 21.71
N LYS A 487 13.00 -18.75 22.53
CA LYS A 487 12.86 -19.14 23.93
C LYS A 487 12.34 -20.58 24.05
N LYS A 488 12.83 -21.31 25.06
CA LYS A 488 12.35 -22.65 25.41
C LYS A 488 10.84 -22.74 25.66
N ASP A 489 10.23 -21.65 26.12
CA ASP A 489 8.79 -21.58 26.46
C ASP A 489 7.85 -21.79 25.25
N ILE A 490 8.38 -21.75 24.02
CA ILE A 490 7.65 -22.15 22.82
C ILE A 490 7.28 -23.64 22.83
N LEU A 491 8.01 -24.44 23.60
CA LEU A 491 7.78 -25.86 23.80
C LEU A 491 6.90 -26.09 25.03
N ARG A 492 6.15 -27.19 25.01
CA ARG A 492 5.39 -27.73 26.12
C ARG A 492 6.09 -28.97 26.67
N GLY A 493 5.80 -29.30 27.93
CA GLY A 493 6.20 -30.60 28.46
C GLY A 493 5.50 -31.71 27.67
N VAL A 494 6.26 -32.73 27.27
CA VAL A 494 5.75 -33.93 26.61
C VAL A 494 5.88 -35.08 27.60
N SER A 495 4.80 -35.84 27.79
CA SER A 495 4.77 -36.98 28.70
C SER A 495 4.74 -38.33 28.00
N ASP A 496 4.29 -38.40 26.74
CA ASP A 496 4.25 -39.64 25.96
C ASP A 496 4.41 -39.41 24.44
N MET A 497 4.48 -40.52 23.69
CA MET A 497 4.65 -40.51 22.23
C MET A 497 3.43 -39.97 21.48
N ASP A 498 2.22 -40.16 22.01
CA ASP A 498 1.00 -39.71 21.37
C ASP A 498 0.90 -38.19 21.45
N GLU A 499 1.30 -37.58 22.56
CA GLU A 499 1.42 -36.13 22.70
C GLU A 499 2.42 -35.54 21.69
N MET A 500 3.57 -36.20 21.53
CA MET A 500 4.58 -35.79 20.56
C MET A 500 4.07 -35.91 19.12
N ARG A 501 3.50 -37.07 18.74
CA ARG A 501 2.97 -37.33 17.39
C ARG A 501 1.82 -36.42 16.99
N ASN A 502 0.99 -36.02 17.94
CA ASN A 502 -0.13 -35.12 17.71
C ASN A 502 0.27 -33.63 17.73
N GLY A 503 1.56 -33.31 17.89
CA GLY A 503 2.05 -31.94 17.86
C GLY A 503 1.88 -31.15 19.17
N TYR A 504 1.43 -31.78 20.25
CA TYR A 504 1.16 -31.08 21.52
C TYR A 504 2.42 -30.62 22.27
N PHE A 505 3.60 -30.84 21.69
CA PHE A 505 4.89 -30.37 22.20
C PHE A 505 5.19 -28.90 21.93
N VAL A 506 4.37 -28.21 21.11
CA VAL A 506 4.46 -26.76 20.85
C VAL A 506 3.23 -26.06 21.42
N GLN A 507 3.37 -24.78 21.79
CA GLN A 507 2.26 -23.99 22.31
C GLN A 507 1.09 -23.90 21.31
N GLU A 508 -0.13 -24.28 21.71
CA GLU A 508 -1.38 -24.27 20.91
C GLU A 508 -1.67 -22.94 20.22
N SER A 509 -1.19 -21.82 20.78
CA SER A 509 -1.27 -20.51 20.13
C SER A 509 -0.67 -20.49 18.71
N LEU A 510 0.33 -21.34 18.43
CA LEU A 510 0.96 -21.50 17.12
C LEU A 510 0.12 -22.30 16.13
N GLU A 511 -0.81 -23.14 16.60
CA GLU A 511 -1.72 -23.90 15.72
C GLU A 511 -2.76 -22.99 15.08
N ASN A 512 -3.30 -22.03 15.84
CA ASN A 512 -4.36 -21.13 15.40
C ASN A 512 -3.82 -19.89 14.68
N ASN A 513 -2.68 -19.35 15.13
CA ASN A 513 -2.10 -18.13 14.58
C ASN A 513 -0.58 -18.09 14.79
N ILE A 514 0.19 -18.39 13.75
CA ILE A 514 1.66 -18.40 13.79
C ILE A 514 2.26 -17.10 14.37
N LYS A 515 1.64 -15.94 14.12
CA LYS A 515 2.12 -14.64 14.61
C LYS A 515 2.06 -14.50 16.13
N GLU A 516 1.25 -15.30 16.80
CA GLU A 516 1.25 -15.34 18.27
C GLU A 516 2.53 -15.94 18.84
N GLY A 517 3.22 -16.79 18.08
CA GLY A 517 4.52 -17.33 18.46
C GLY A 517 5.64 -16.28 18.48
N LEU A 518 5.44 -15.09 17.89
CA LEU A 518 6.41 -14.00 17.96
C LEU A 518 6.79 -13.61 19.40
N ARG A 519 5.92 -13.89 20.38
CA ARG A 519 6.19 -13.65 21.81
C ARG A 519 7.38 -14.46 22.34
N TYR A 520 7.71 -15.58 21.69
CA TYR A 520 8.81 -16.47 22.05
C TYR A 520 10.12 -16.15 21.30
N ILE A 521 10.13 -15.12 20.45
CA ILE A 521 11.33 -14.62 19.79
C ILE A 521 11.78 -13.34 20.48
N SER A 522 12.99 -13.33 21.04
CA SER A 522 13.65 -12.16 21.63
C SER A 522 14.86 -11.73 20.81
N ILE A 523 15.24 -10.45 20.93
CA ILE A 523 16.43 -9.89 20.30
C ILE A 523 17.24 -9.12 21.34
N GLY A 524 18.51 -9.45 21.48
CA GLY A 524 19.40 -8.83 22.46
C GLY A 524 20.87 -8.85 22.05
N GLN A 525 21.72 -8.13 22.80
CA GLN A 525 23.17 -8.05 22.52
C GLN A 525 23.98 -9.22 23.11
N GLY A 526 23.36 -10.13 23.86
CA GLY A 526 24.01 -11.24 24.55
C GLY A 526 23.35 -12.60 24.28
N ILE A 527 24.04 -13.66 24.71
CA ILE A 527 23.56 -15.05 24.64
C ILE A 527 22.53 -15.26 25.75
N ASP A 528 21.33 -15.69 25.36
CA ASP A 528 20.23 -16.08 26.26
C ASP A 528 20.34 -17.56 26.66
N ALA A 529 20.67 -17.84 27.93
CA ALA A 529 20.86 -19.20 28.43
C ALA A 529 19.57 -20.05 28.36
N ASP A 530 18.39 -19.42 28.27
CA ASP A 530 17.09 -20.09 28.20
C ASP A 530 16.56 -20.25 26.76
N ALA A 531 17.39 -19.96 25.75
CA ALA A 531 17.04 -20.14 24.35
C ALA A 531 17.36 -21.54 23.82
N ILE A 532 16.42 -22.13 23.05
CA ILE A 532 16.64 -23.39 22.33
C ILE A 532 17.41 -23.17 21.02
N CYS A 533 17.36 -21.97 20.45
CA CYS A 533 18.07 -21.61 19.24
C CYS A 533 18.49 -20.14 19.28
N GLN A 534 19.70 -19.83 18.82
CA GLN A 534 20.21 -18.46 18.75
C GLN A 534 20.88 -18.19 17.41
N ILE A 535 20.47 -17.10 16.77
CA ILE A 535 20.89 -16.74 15.42
C ILE A 535 21.64 -15.41 15.51
N PRO A 536 22.94 -15.37 15.17
CA PRO A 536 23.70 -14.13 15.19
C PRO A 536 23.23 -13.18 14.09
N ALA A 537 23.14 -11.91 14.42
CA ALA A 537 22.82 -10.84 13.48
C ALA A 537 23.57 -9.55 13.82
N THR A 538 23.58 -8.59 12.90
CA THR A 538 24.14 -7.26 13.12
C THR A 538 23.24 -6.17 12.56
N ILE A 539 23.28 -5.00 13.20
CA ILE A 539 22.66 -3.77 12.71
C ILE A 539 23.79 -2.78 12.42
N THR A 540 23.96 -2.37 11.17
CA THR A 540 24.94 -1.37 10.76
C THR A 540 24.23 -0.07 10.38
N ILE A 541 24.70 1.06 10.92
CA ILE A 541 24.13 2.38 10.65
C ILE A 541 25.16 3.23 9.91
N GLU A 542 24.75 3.83 8.79
CA GLU A 542 25.61 4.65 7.92
C GLU A 542 24.95 5.99 7.57
N ASP A 543 25.77 7.05 7.51
CA ASP A 543 25.39 8.40 7.10
C ASP A 543 25.91 8.69 5.68
N MET A 544 25.02 8.55 4.71
CA MET A 544 25.30 8.69 3.28
C MET A 544 25.00 10.13 2.81
N ARG A 545 25.86 10.67 1.95
CA ARG A 545 25.78 12.07 1.48
C ARG A 545 25.70 12.16 -0.02
N TYR A 546 24.85 13.08 -0.49
CA TYR A 546 24.70 13.39 -1.91
C TYR A 546 25.24 14.80 -2.18
N PHE A 547 26.08 14.92 -3.18
CA PHE A 547 26.72 16.16 -3.60
C PHE A 547 26.21 16.58 -4.97
N GLN A 548 26.34 17.87 -5.28
CA GLN A 548 26.03 18.37 -6.61
C GLN A 548 27.05 17.80 -7.61
N GLY A 549 26.54 17.11 -8.63
CA GLY A 549 27.32 16.67 -9.78
C GLY A 549 27.54 17.78 -10.81
N GLY A 550 28.37 17.51 -11.83
CA GLY A 550 28.74 18.51 -12.84
C GLY A 550 27.68 18.84 -13.88
N GLU A 551 26.61 18.04 -13.97
CA GLU A 551 25.62 18.13 -15.05
C GLU A 551 24.30 18.74 -14.57
N THR A 552 23.85 19.78 -15.27
CA THR A 552 22.54 20.41 -15.11
C THR A 552 21.88 20.49 -16.48
N GLU A 553 20.63 20.06 -16.55
CA GLU A 553 19.88 20.07 -17.79
C GLU A 553 18.61 20.90 -17.67
N GLU A 554 18.33 21.66 -18.73
CA GLU A 554 17.10 22.39 -18.92
C GLU A 554 16.36 21.77 -20.10
N LEU A 555 15.11 21.38 -19.88
CA LEU A 555 14.25 20.82 -20.91
C LEU A 555 12.87 21.47 -20.81
N SER A 556 12.12 21.43 -21.90
CA SER A 556 10.79 22.05 -21.93
C SER A 556 9.74 21.10 -22.46
N TRP A 557 8.49 21.34 -22.09
CA TRP A 557 7.38 20.55 -22.61
C TRP A 557 6.11 21.36 -22.81
N LYS A 558 5.21 20.82 -23.63
CA LYS A 558 3.86 21.33 -23.85
C LYS A 558 2.90 20.16 -24.10
N TYR A 559 1.61 20.42 -23.90
CA TYR A 559 0.58 19.45 -24.27
C TYR A 559 0.48 19.32 -25.79
N HIS A 560 0.27 18.09 -26.26
CA HIS A 560 -0.10 17.81 -27.64
C HIS A 560 -1.57 17.35 -27.66
N VAL A 561 -2.46 18.32 -27.84
CA VAL A 561 -3.92 18.11 -27.75
C VAL A 561 -4.68 18.43 -29.03
N ALA A 562 -3.96 18.69 -30.13
CA ALA A 562 -4.57 18.97 -31.42
C ALA A 562 -5.42 17.78 -31.88
N GLY A 563 -6.69 18.03 -32.20
CA GLY A 563 -7.63 16.98 -32.63
C GLY A 563 -8.17 16.09 -31.51
N ILE A 564 -7.79 16.32 -30.24
CA ILE A 564 -8.37 15.57 -29.12
C ILE A 564 -9.78 16.09 -28.84
N LYS A 565 -10.75 15.21 -29.06
CA LYS A 565 -12.15 15.39 -28.68
C LYS A 565 -12.36 14.96 -27.23
N MET A 566 -13.36 15.53 -26.57
CA MET A 566 -13.62 15.27 -25.14
C MET A 566 -15.10 14.99 -24.87
N LEU A 567 -15.38 13.96 -24.06
CA LEU A 567 -16.69 13.71 -23.46
C LEU A 567 -16.59 14.01 -21.95
N PRO A 568 -17.16 15.13 -21.50
CA PRO A 568 -17.20 15.44 -20.07
C PRO A 568 -18.29 14.65 -19.35
N VAL A 569 -17.89 13.97 -18.28
CA VAL A 569 -18.74 13.21 -17.36
C VAL A 569 -18.63 13.85 -15.98
N LEU A 570 -19.77 14.10 -15.34
CA LEU A 570 -19.86 14.70 -14.02
C LEU A 570 -20.57 13.76 -13.06
N TRP A 571 -19.93 13.46 -11.94
CA TRP A 571 -20.52 12.78 -10.80
C TRP A 571 -20.81 13.82 -9.73
N THR A 572 -22.06 13.92 -9.26
CA THR A 572 -22.42 15.04 -8.37
C THR A 572 -23.53 14.67 -7.38
N PRO A 573 -23.46 15.15 -6.12
CA PRO A 573 -24.60 15.11 -5.22
C PRO A 573 -25.83 15.81 -5.84
N ASP A 574 -27.01 15.22 -5.68
CA ASP A 574 -28.26 15.77 -6.20
C ASP A 574 -28.86 16.83 -5.26
N ASN A 575 -28.26 18.02 -5.27
CA ASN A 575 -28.76 19.16 -4.52
C ASN A 575 -28.59 20.48 -5.28
N GLU A 576 -29.22 21.54 -4.79
CA GLU A 576 -29.25 22.82 -5.48
C GLU A 576 -27.89 23.52 -5.55
N ASN A 577 -27.03 23.35 -4.54
CA ASN A 577 -25.70 23.93 -4.52
C ASN A 577 -24.82 23.36 -5.64
N CYS A 578 -24.77 22.03 -5.76
CA CYS A 578 -24.07 21.34 -6.81
C CYS A 578 -24.68 21.61 -8.20
N ARG A 579 -26.02 21.54 -8.32
CA ARG A 579 -26.73 21.80 -9.59
C ARG A 579 -26.49 23.21 -10.11
N SER A 580 -26.60 24.22 -9.25
CA SER A 580 -26.34 25.60 -9.63
C SER A 580 -24.87 25.85 -9.95
N SER A 581 -23.94 25.16 -9.27
CA SER A 581 -22.51 25.25 -9.53
C SER A 581 -22.16 24.74 -10.92
N TYR A 582 -22.51 23.49 -11.27
CA TYR A 582 -22.08 22.95 -12.55
C TYR A 582 -22.79 23.60 -13.74
N ARG A 583 -24.07 24.00 -13.61
CA ARG A 583 -24.80 24.71 -14.68
C ARG A 583 -24.19 26.07 -15.04
N LYS A 584 -23.49 26.71 -14.09
CA LYS A 584 -22.76 27.96 -14.30
C LYS A 584 -21.32 27.74 -14.78
N ALA A 585 -20.69 26.67 -14.31
CA ALA A 585 -19.25 26.43 -14.43
C ALA A 585 -18.83 25.56 -15.62
N PHE A 586 -19.69 24.65 -16.07
CA PHE A 586 -19.35 23.62 -17.05
C PHE A 586 -19.97 23.94 -18.42
N PRO A 587 -19.37 23.43 -19.51
CA PRO A 587 -20.00 23.45 -20.82
C PRO A 587 -21.37 22.78 -20.81
N HIS A 588 -22.23 23.21 -21.72
CA HIS A 588 -23.56 22.62 -21.86
C HIS A 588 -23.52 21.19 -22.39
N GLN A 589 -22.47 20.81 -23.14
CA GLN A 589 -22.17 19.44 -23.54
C GLN A 589 -21.71 18.66 -22.31
N LEU A 590 -22.57 17.86 -21.69
CA LEU A 590 -22.25 17.19 -20.42
C LEU A 590 -23.09 15.93 -20.18
N VAL A 591 -22.45 14.89 -19.63
CA VAL A 591 -23.13 13.71 -19.07
C VAL A 591 -23.08 13.81 -17.55
N VAL A 592 -24.23 13.74 -16.87
CA VAL A 592 -24.33 13.92 -15.42
C VAL A 592 -24.90 12.68 -14.74
N PHE A 593 -24.19 12.16 -13.75
CA PHE A 593 -24.62 11.12 -12.83
C PHE A 593 -24.91 11.76 -11.46
N PRO A 594 -26.17 12.14 -11.19
CA PRO A 594 -26.58 12.60 -9.87
C PRO A 594 -26.66 11.43 -8.89
N TYR A 595 -26.29 11.67 -7.62
CA TYR A 595 -26.46 10.71 -6.54
C TYR A 595 -26.90 11.38 -5.24
N ASP A 596 -27.69 10.69 -4.42
CA ASP A 596 -28.00 11.12 -3.06
C ASP A 596 -26.88 10.70 -2.11
N LYS A 597 -26.13 11.68 -1.60
CA LYS A 597 -25.01 11.45 -0.68
C LYS A 597 -25.45 10.77 0.62
N GLU A 598 -26.73 10.88 0.98
CA GLU A 598 -27.26 10.33 2.23
C GLU A 598 -27.62 8.84 2.14
N ARG A 599 -27.67 8.24 0.93
CA ARG A 599 -28.10 6.83 0.78
C ARG A 599 -27.17 5.82 1.43
N LEU A 600 -25.87 6.11 1.41
CA LEU A 600 -24.87 5.33 2.15
C LEU A 600 -24.55 5.93 3.53
N ASN A 601 -25.06 7.12 3.86
CA ASN A 601 -24.82 7.77 5.17
C ASN A 601 -25.98 7.64 6.16
N LYS A 602 -27.17 7.19 5.74
CA LYS A 602 -28.42 7.33 6.50
C LYS A 602 -28.48 6.55 7.82
N LYS A 603 -27.41 5.87 8.21
CA LYS A 603 -27.32 5.05 9.42
C LYS A 603 -25.89 5.10 9.93
N THR A 604 -25.71 4.90 11.24
CA THR A 604 -24.41 4.96 11.95
C THR A 604 -23.30 4.22 11.19
N LYS A 605 -22.01 4.55 11.42
CA LYS A 605 -20.86 3.84 10.80
C LYS A 605 -20.98 2.31 10.89
N GLU A 606 -21.73 1.82 11.88
CA GLU A 606 -22.18 0.44 12.10
C GLU A 606 -22.92 -0.23 10.92
N GLU A 607 -23.52 0.52 9.98
CA GLU A 607 -24.27 0.02 8.81
C GLU A 607 -23.59 0.29 7.45
N ASP A 608 -22.30 0.61 7.43
CA ASP A 608 -21.51 0.69 6.18
C ASP A 608 -21.48 -0.66 5.41
N PHE A 609 -21.90 -1.73 6.09
CA PHE A 609 -22.00 -3.10 5.63
C PHE A 609 -23.41 -3.69 5.88
N SER A 610 -24.31 -3.47 4.93
CA SER A 610 -25.59 -4.19 4.85
C SER A 610 -25.75 -4.86 3.48
N PRO A 611 -26.56 -5.92 3.36
CA PRO A 611 -26.96 -6.46 2.05
C PRO A 611 -27.50 -5.37 1.10
N SER A 612 -28.22 -4.39 1.65
CA SER A 612 -28.72 -3.22 0.91
C SER A 612 -27.59 -2.32 0.42
N SER A 613 -26.59 -2.01 1.27
CA SER A 613 -25.42 -1.21 0.89
C SER A 613 -24.62 -1.88 -0.22
N PHE A 614 -24.42 -3.20 -0.15
CA PHE A 614 -23.81 -3.96 -1.23
C PHE A 614 -24.65 -3.92 -2.51
N ALA A 615 -25.96 -4.17 -2.42
CA ALA A 615 -26.86 -4.16 -3.59
C ALA A 615 -26.89 -2.79 -4.27
N TYR A 616 -26.87 -1.70 -3.50
CA TYR A 616 -26.76 -0.33 -3.99
C TYR A 616 -25.45 -0.12 -4.77
N ARG A 617 -24.29 -0.43 -4.14
CA ARG A 617 -22.96 -0.32 -4.77
C ARG A 617 -22.87 -1.18 -6.03
N PHE A 618 -23.41 -2.40 -5.98
CA PHE A 618 -23.47 -3.35 -7.09
C PHE A 618 -24.28 -2.79 -8.27
N ALA A 619 -25.50 -2.29 -8.03
CA ALA A 619 -26.33 -1.70 -9.07
C ALA A 619 -25.66 -0.46 -9.68
N TRP A 620 -25.09 0.43 -8.86
CA TRP A 620 -24.36 1.60 -9.33
C TRP A 620 -23.21 1.22 -10.27
N MET A 621 -22.38 0.28 -9.86
CA MET A 621 -21.25 -0.21 -10.64
C MET A 621 -21.71 -0.79 -12.00
N VAL A 622 -22.72 -1.67 -11.99
CA VAL A 622 -23.26 -2.31 -13.20
C VAL A 622 -23.84 -1.27 -14.16
N LEU A 623 -24.71 -0.39 -13.65
CA LEU A 623 -25.43 0.59 -14.47
C LEU A 623 -24.51 1.69 -14.98
N ALA A 624 -23.63 2.24 -14.13
CA ALA A 624 -22.71 3.30 -14.54
C ALA A 624 -21.76 2.84 -15.66
N TYR A 625 -21.17 1.65 -15.51
CA TYR A 625 -20.31 1.07 -16.54
C TYR A 625 -21.08 0.81 -17.84
N THR A 626 -22.27 0.22 -17.75
CA THR A 626 -23.07 -0.12 -18.95
C THR A 626 -23.57 1.14 -19.68
N CYS A 627 -24.00 2.17 -18.96
CA CYS A 627 -24.38 3.46 -19.54
C CYS A 627 -23.21 4.13 -20.27
N LEU A 628 -22.03 4.21 -19.62
CA LEU A 628 -20.84 4.79 -20.27
C LEU A 628 -20.38 3.95 -21.46
N HIS A 629 -20.41 2.63 -21.35
CA HIS A 629 -20.07 1.74 -22.45
C HIS A 629 -20.99 1.98 -23.66
N LEU A 630 -22.31 2.04 -23.44
CA LEU A 630 -23.30 2.30 -24.49
C LEU A 630 -23.04 3.64 -25.20
N LEU A 631 -22.74 4.71 -24.47
CA LEU A 631 -22.41 6.01 -25.06
C LEU A 631 -21.13 5.94 -25.88
N LEU A 632 -20.13 5.20 -25.41
CA LEU A 632 -18.82 5.11 -26.03
C LEU A 632 -18.76 4.15 -27.23
N GLU A 633 -19.69 3.19 -27.35
CA GLU A 633 -19.81 2.29 -28.51
C GLU A 633 -19.97 3.06 -29.83
N THR A 634 -20.67 4.20 -29.79
CA THR A 634 -20.94 5.05 -30.97
C THR A 634 -20.00 6.26 -31.06
N ALA A 635 -19.11 6.42 -30.08
CA ALA A 635 -18.21 7.56 -30.00
C ALA A 635 -16.98 7.39 -30.92
N PRO A 636 -16.37 8.49 -31.38
CA PRO A 636 -15.14 8.42 -32.17
C PRO A 636 -13.96 7.82 -31.37
N PRO A 637 -13.02 7.14 -32.03
CA PRO A 637 -11.83 6.60 -31.37
C PRO A 637 -10.93 7.73 -30.82
N GLY A 638 -10.15 7.43 -29.79
CA GLY A 638 -9.18 8.37 -29.21
C GLY A 638 -9.77 9.51 -28.39
N LEU A 639 -11.08 9.46 -28.08
CA LEU A 639 -11.79 10.39 -27.21
C LEU A 639 -11.15 10.51 -25.81
N PHE A 640 -11.13 11.72 -25.26
CA PHE A 640 -10.84 11.96 -23.85
C PHE A 640 -12.13 12.00 -23.01
N VAL A 641 -12.34 10.98 -22.19
CA VAL A 641 -13.45 10.91 -21.22
C VAL A 641 -12.99 11.52 -19.91
N SER A 642 -13.38 12.77 -19.65
CA SER A 642 -13.02 13.45 -18.41
C SER A 642 -14.07 13.21 -17.35
N GLN A 643 -13.70 12.63 -16.21
CA GLN A 643 -14.63 12.32 -15.13
C GLN A 643 -14.42 13.27 -13.95
N VAL A 644 -15.29 14.25 -13.81
CA VAL A 644 -15.22 15.24 -12.74
C VAL A 644 -16.17 14.85 -11.62
N ARG A 645 -15.72 14.91 -10.37
CA ARG A 645 -16.58 14.67 -9.20
C ARG A 645 -16.74 15.96 -8.41
N LEU A 646 -17.96 16.28 -8.02
CA LEU A 646 -18.24 17.33 -7.03
C LEU A 646 -18.46 16.68 -5.67
N HIS A 647 -17.94 17.34 -4.64
CA HIS A 647 -18.05 16.91 -3.25
C HIS A 647 -18.51 18.09 -2.38
N GLU A 648 -19.37 17.79 -1.42
CA GLU A 648 -19.77 18.70 -0.34
C GLU A 648 -19.07 18.36 0.98
N GLY A 649 -18.71 17.09 1.20
CA GLY A 649 -18.00 16.63 2.40
C GLY A 649 -16.60 17.27 2.56
N ASP A 650 -16.15 17.36 3.81
CA ASP A 650 -14.79 17.79 4.14
C ASP A 650 -13.77 16.68 3.86
N SER A 651 -12.49 17.03 3.67
CA SER A 651 -11.38 16.08 3.56
C SER A 651 -11.24 15.14 4.76
N ASN A 652 -11.67 15.53 5.95
CA ASN A 652 -11.52 14.73 7.16
C ASN A 652 -12.70 13.79 7.41
N GLN A 653 -13.86 14.09 6.82
CA GLN A 653 -15.11 13.34 6.97
C GLN A 653 -15.89 13.39 5.65
N PRO A 654 -15.41 12.72 4.58
CA PRO A 654 -16.19 12.55 3.36
C PRO A 654 -17.43 11.70 3.64
N SER A 655 -18.49 11.85 2.83
CA SER A 655 -19.59 10.89 2.88
C SER A 655 -19.17 9.55 2.29
N TYR A 656 -19.77 8.45 2.76
CA TYR A 656 -19.51 7.12 2.22
C TYR A 656 -19.88 6.99 0.75
N ALA A 657 -20.93 7.70 0.33
CA ALA A 657 -21.28 7.80 -1.09
C ALA A 657 -20.23 8.56 -1.91
N GLU A 658 -19.67 9.64 -1.38
CA GLU A 658 -18.59 10.39 -2.05
C GLU A 658 -17.32 9.54 -2.20
N GLU A 659 -16.96 8.76 -1.18
CA GLU A 659 -15.84 7.82 -1.20
C GLU A 659 -16.06 6.72 -2.24
N PHE A 660 -17.21 6.02 -2.18
CA PHE A 660 -17.57 4.99 -3.15
C PHE A 660 -17.56 5.50 -4.60
N ILE A 661 -18.13 6.68 -4.86
CA ILE A 661 -18.15 7.28 -6.21
C ILE A 661 -16.74 7.71 -6.65
N ALA A 662 -15.88 8.15 -5.72
CA ALA A 662 -14.48 8.43 -6.03
C ALA A 662 -13.76 7.16 -6.51
N ASP A 663 -13.92 6.06 -5.80
CA ASP A 663 -13.28 4.78 -6.08
C ASP A 663 -13.84 4.12 -7.35
N LEU A 664 -15.17 4.13 -7.50
CA LEU A 664 -15.84 3.64 -8.70
C LEU A 664 -15.36 4.41 -9.94
N SER A 665 -15.28 5.74 -9.88
CA SER A 665 -14.82 6.53 -11.03
C SER A 665 -13.37 6.22 -11.41
N LYS A 666 -12.48 5.91 -10.47
CA LYS A 666 -11.10 5.45 -10.76
C LYS A 666 -11.09 4.05 -11.38
N THR A 667 -11.95 3.15 -10.90
CA THR A 667 -12.16 1.81 -11.50
C THR A 667 -12.65 1.90 -12.95
N LEU A 668 -13.64 2.77 -13.21
CA LEU A 668 -14.17 3.03 -14.55
C LEU A 668 -13.12 3.68 -15.45
N VAL A 669 -12.32 4.62 -14.93
CA VAL A 669 -11.18 5.19 -15.68
C VAL A 669 -10.27 4.09 -16.19
N HIS A 670 -9.90 3.11 -15.36
CA HIS A 670 -9.05 2.00 -15.78
C HIS A 670 -9.66 1.19 -16.92
N LEU A 671 -10.93 0.78 -16.80
CA LEU A 671 -11.59 -0.01 -17.85
C LEU A 671 -11.78 0.77 -19.16
N LEU A 672 -12.20 2.02 -19.06
CA LEU A 672 -12.41 2.87 -20.24
C LEU A 672 -11.09 3.21 -20.94
N SER A 673 -9.97 3.18 -20.20
CA SER A 673 -8.64 3.48 -20.73
C SER A 673 -8.07 2.39 -21.65
N GLU A 674 -8.74 1.24 -21.75
CA GLU A 674 -8.40 0.18 -22.70
C GLU A 674 -8.57 0.67 -24.16
N LYS A 675 -9.62 1.47 -24.41
CA LYS A 675 -10.01 1.97 -25.76
C LYS A 675 -10.01 3.49 -25.90
N HIS A 676 -10.12 4.24 -24.80
CA HIS A 676 -10.21 5.70 -24.79
C HIS A 676 -9.14 6.31 -23.89
N ARG A 677 -8.97 7.63 -23.91
CA ARG A 677 -8.21 8.33 -22.86
C ARG A 677 -9.20 8.65 -21.75
N SER A 678 -9.03 8.14 -20.54
CA SER A 678 -9.92 8.46 -19.41
C SER A 678 -9.14 8.90 -18.19
N ASN A 679 -9.63 9.89 -17.45
CA ASN A 679 -9.07 10.23 -16.14
C ASN A 679 -10.14 10.89 -15.27
N SER A 680 -9.91 10.91 -13.95
CA SER A 680 -10.89 11.42 -13.01
C SER A 680 -10.30 12.33 -11.92
N GLN A 681 -11.05 13.35 -11.51
CA GLN A 681 -10.64 14.29 -10.46
C GLN A 681 -11.84 14.82 -9.67
N GLY A 682 -11.66 14.93 -8.34
CA GLY A 682 -12.67 15.50 -7.44
C GLY A 682 -12.38 16.95 -7.05
N PHE A 683 -13.46 17.73 -6.90
CA PHE A 683 -13.45 19.11 -6.44
C PHE A 683 -14.45 19.30 -5.29
N ARG A 684 -13.96 19.82 -4.16
CA ARG A 684 -14.80 20.19 -3.00
C ARG A 684 -15.28 21.63 -3.14
N LEU A 685 -16.59 21.82 -3.25
CA LEU A 685 -17.16 23.15 -3.52
C LEU A 685 -16.92 24.13 -2.35
N ASN A 686 -16.98 23.66 -1.11
CA ASN A 686 -16.88 24.49 0.09
C ASN A 686 -15.49 25.05 0.37
N THR A 687 -14.43 24.45 -0.21
CA THR A 687 -13.04 24.88 0.01
C THR A 687 -12.33 25.28 -1.29
N LEU A 688 -13.11 25.49 -2.36
CA LEU A 688 -12.61 25.70 -3.70
C LEU A 688 -11.93 27.07 -3.83
N ASP A 689 -10.74 27.09 -4.41
CA ASP A 689 -10.03 28.31 -4.79
C ASP A 689 -9.36 28.13 -6.16
N GLY A 690 -8.91 29.23 -6.78
CA GLY A 690 -8.29 29.19 -8.11
C GLY A 690 -6.97 28.41 -8.18
N PHE A 691 -6.28 28.20 -7.07
CA PHE A 691 -5.07 27.37 -7.03
C PHE A 691 -5.43 25.88 -7.01
N LYS A 692 -6.36 25.47 -6.16
CA LYS A 692 -6.89 24.09 -6.09
C LYS A 692 -7.52 23.66 -7.40
N VAL A 693 -8.26 24.55 -8.07
CA VAL A 693 -8.87 24.28 -9.38
C VAL A 693 -7.79 24.02 -10.43
N ARG A 694 -6.78 24.89 -10.53
CA ARG A 694 -5.68 24.73 -11.49
C ARG A 694 -4.91 23.43 -11.29
N ASN A 695 -4.61 23.06 -10.05
CA ASN A 695 -3.94 21.78 -9.76
C ASN A 695 -4.85 20.58 -10.05
N GLY A 696 -6.13 20.64 -9.66
CA GLY A 696 -7.09 19.60 -9.99
C GLY A 696 -7.23 19.39 -11.50
N LEU A 697 -7.30 20.46 -12.30
CA LEU A 697 -7.31 20.34 -13.76
C LEU A 697 -5.99 19.79 -14.31
N SER A 698 -4.84 20.22 -13.78
CA SER A 698 -3.54 19.64 -14.17
C SER A 698 -3.47 18.14 -13.91
N SER A 699 -4.05 17.67 -12.80
CA SER A 699 -4.20 16.25 -12.49
C SER A 699 -5.15 15.56 -13.47
N LEU A 700 -6.35 16.11 -13.69
CA LEU A 700 -7.34 15.57 -14.64
C LEU A 700 -6.75 15.39 -16.04
N TYR A 701 -5.98 16.38 -16.54
CA TYR A 701 -5.37 16.35 -17.86
C TYR A 701 -3.99 15.66 -17.91
N SER A 702 -3.51 15.07 -16.82
CA SER A 702 -2.18 14.44 -16.76
C SER A 702 -2.00 13.27 -17.73
N VAL A 703 -3.08 12.60 -18.15
CA VAL A 703 -3.07 11.48 -19.10
C VAL A 703 -3.02 11.91 -20.57
N LEU A 704 -3.11 13.22 -20.86
CA LEU A 704 -3.05 13.73 -22.23
C LEU A 704 -1.61 13.71 -22.75
N PRO A 705 -1.39 13.50 -24.06
CA PRO A 705 -0.06 13.45 -24.64
C PRO A 705 0.76 14.72 -24.38
N LYS A 706 2.04 14.55 -24.09
CA LYS A 706 2.99 15.64 -23.82
C LYS A 706 4.20 15.49 -24.72
N ARG A 707 4.64 16.59 -25.32
CA ARG A 707 5.86 16.65 -26.13
C ARG A 707 6.95 17.39 -25.39
N PHE A 708 8.12 16.77 -25.33
CA PHE A 708 9.31 17.26 -24.67
C PHE A 708 10.35 17.68 -25.71
N SER A 709 10.95 18.84 -25.49
CA SER A 709 12.12 19.31 -26.22
C SER A 709 13.33 19.16 -25.32
N LEU A 710 14.26 18.31 -25.75
CA LEU A 710 15.48 17.98 -25.02
C LEU A 710 16.66 18.81 -25.54
N PRO A 711 17.66 19.11 -24.70
CA PRO A 711 18.89 19.78 -25.14
C PRO A 711 19.71 18.89 -26.09
N ASN A 712 19.74 17.58 -25.83
CA ASN A 712 20.38 16.58 -26.66
C ASN A 712 19.33 15.59 -27.18
N PRO A 713 19.32 15.27 -28.49
CA PRO A 713 18.40 14.28 -29.03
C PRO A 713 18.77 12.87 -28.56
N THR A 714 17.75 12.04 -28.32
CA THR A 714 17.91 10.62 -28.01
C THR A 714 18.07 9.79 -29.29
N ASN A 715 18.66 8.60 -29.18
CA ASN A 715 18.81 7.63 -30.26
C ASN A 715 17.71 6.55 -30.24
N LEU A 716 17.15 6.25 -29.07
CA LEU A 716 16.09 5.26 -28.91
C LEU A 716 14.77 5.75 -29.54
N ASP A 717 14.30 5.05 -30.58
CA ASP A 717 13.07 5.43 -31.29
C ASP A 717 11.81 5.25 -30.43
N LYS A 718 11.66 4.10 -29.78
CA LYS A 718 10.45 3.73 -29.04
C LYS A 718 10.78 2.90 -27.80
N LEU A 719 10.24 3.34 -26.66
CA LEU A 719 10.19 2.57 -25.41
C LEU A 719 8.73 2.42 -24.99
N ALA A 720 8.33 1.20 -24.62
CA ALA A 720 7.08 0.98 -23.90
C ALA A 720 7.40 0.73 -22.43
N ILE A 721 6.73 1.46 -21.54
CA ILE A 721 6.76 1.20 -20.09
C ILE A 721 5.48 0.45 -19.76
N ILE A 722 5.61 -0.80 -19.32
CA ILE A 722 4.50 -1.67 -18.95
C ILE A 722 4.51 -1.81 -17.43
N VAL A 723 3.42 -1.40 -16.77
CA VAL A 723 3.29 -1.46 -15.30
C VAL A 723 2.23 -2.49 -14.96
N VAL A 724 2.54 -3.46 -14.09
CA VAL A 724 1.62 -4.56 -13.75
C VAL A 724 1.45 -4.77 -12.25
N SER A 725 0.26 -5.22 -11.87
CA SER A 725 -0.09 -5.62 -10.51
C SER A 725 -1.23 -6.65 -10.52
N ALA A 726 -1.50 -7.28 -9.39
CA ALA A 726 -2.65 -8.15 -9.19
C ALA A 726 -3.34 -7.88 -7.85
N ARG A 727 -4.64 -8.11 -7.81
CA ARG A 727 -5.43 -8.15 -6.57
C ARG A 727 -6.25 -9.44 -6.51
N GLU A 728 -6.31 -10.07 -5.34
CA GLU A 728 -7.17 -11.25 -5.14
C GLU A 728 -8.64 -10.88 -5.43
N SER A 729 -9.35 -11.77 -6.11
CA SER A 729 -10.79 -11.67 -6.36
C SER A 729 -11.57 -12.74 -5.62
N ASP A 730 -10.97 -13.93 -5.41
CA ASP A 730 -11.59 -15.06 -4.72
C ASP A 730 -10.56 -15.86 -3.93
N GLY A 731 -10.78 -16.01 -2.62
CA GLY A 731 -9.86 -16.69 -1.71
C GLY A 731 -10.41 -16.94 -0.30
N ARG A 732 -9.81 -17.91 0.39
CA ARG A 732 -10.06 -18.24 1.80
C ARG A 732 -8.92 -17.74 2.69
N PHE A 733 -9.18 -17.57 3.98
CA PHE A 733 -8.15 -17.20 4.96
C PHE A 733 -7.05 -18.27 5.10
N SER A 734 -7.38 -19.55 4.85
CA SER A 734 -6.42 -20.66 4.90
C SER A 734 -5.34 -20.54 3.80
N SER A 735 -4.10 -20.83 4.18
CA SER A 735 -2.94 -20.95 3.28
C SER A 735 -2.99 -22.21 2.40
N LYS A 736 -3.72 -23.26 2.83
CA LYS A 736 -3.82 -24.55 2.11
C LYS A 736 -4.33 -24.43 0.67
N ASN A 737 -5.02 -23.33 0.34
CA ASN A 737 -5.64 -23.11 -0.97
C ASN A 737 -4.94 -22.05 -1.83
N ARG A 738 -3.69 -21.68 -1.52
CA ARG A 738 -3.00 -20.56 -2.19
C ARG A 738 -3.00 -20.70 -3.72
N GLN A 739 -2.73 -21.89 -4.23
CA GLN A 739 -2.66 -22.15 -5.68
C GLN A 739 -4.02 -22.10 -6.40
N ASN A 740 -5.14 -22.29 -5.67
CA ASN A 740 -6.48 -22.29 -6.24
C ASN A 740 -7.15 -20.92 -6.27
N ARG A 741 -6.51 -19.88 -5.71
CA ARG A 741 -7.04 -18.52 -5.62
C ARG A 741 -7.19 -17.88 -7.01
N LEU A 742 -8.16 -16.98 -7.12
CA LEU A 742 -8.36 -16.14 -8.30
C LEU A 742 -7.86 -14.72 -8.03
N TYR A 743 -7.24 -14.14 -9.04
CA TYR A 743 -6.68 -12.80 -9.02
C TYR A 743 -7.12 -12.03 -10.26
N ASN A 744 -7.44 -10.76 -10.09
CA ASN A 744 -7.53 -9.81 -11.19
C ASN A 744 -6.14 -9.21 -11.42
N MET A 745 -5.53 -9.54 -12.57
CA MET A 745 -4.35 -8.85 -13.06
C MET A 745 -4.78 -7.54 -13.70
N MET A 746 -4.05 -6.47 -13.44
CA MET A 746 -4.27 -5.15 -14.01
C MET A 746 -2.95 -4.50 -14.40
N GLY A 747 -2.97 -3.69 -15.45
CA GLY A 747 -1.77 -2.97 -15.87
C GLY A 747 -2.04 -1.77 -16.78
N GLU A 748 -0.99 -1.00 -16.99
CA GLU A 748 -0.97 0.21 -17.81
C GLU A 748 0.23 0.17 -18.75
N VAL A 749 0.03 0.65 -19.98
CA VAL A 749 1.10 0.82 -20.96
C VAL A 749 1.26 2.29 -21.30
N VAL A 750 2.49 2.76 -21.15
CA VAL A 750 2.90 4.12 -21.51
C VAL A 750 3.88 4.05 -22.66
N SER A 751 3.62 4.86 -23.69
CA SER A 751 4.55 5.07 -24.79
C SER A 751 5.48 6.23 -24.50
N VAL A 752 6.74 6.04 -24.86
CA VAL A 752 7.70 7.11 -25.05
C VAL A 752 8.31 6.96 -26.45
N CYS A 753 7.99 7.90 -27.34
CA CYS A 753 8.40 7.86 -28.75
C CYS A 753 9.20 9.10 -29.12
N ARG A 754 10.33 8.89 -29.81
CA ARG A 754 11.03 9.95 -30.51
C ARG A 754 10.30 10.27 -31.83
N LEU A 755 10.07 11.54 -32.08
CA LEU A 755 9.47 12.05 -33.29
C LEU A 755 10.55 12.41 -34.32
N SER A 756 10.15 12.57 -35.58
CA SER A 756 11.05 12.92 -36.69
C SER A 756 11.73 14.29 -36.53
N ASP A 757 11.14 15.19 -35.73
CA ASP A 757 11.71 16.49 -35.38
C ASP A 757 12.65 16.45 -34.16
N GLY A 758 12.92 15.26 -33.63
CA GLY A 758 13.77 15.04 -32.46
C GLY A 758 13.08 15.28 -31.11
N GLN A 759 11.81 15.71 -31.08
CA GLN A 759 11.04 15.80 -29.84
C GLN A 759 10.65 14.41 -29.34
N VAL A 760 10.38 14.30 -28.05
CA VAL A 760 9.91 13.05 -27.44
C VAL A 760 8.46 13.22 -27.00
N GLU A 761 7.58 12.34 -27.46
CA GLU A 761 6.18 12.30 -27.06
C GLU A 761 5.97 11.20 -26.00
N VAL A 762 5.32 11.57 -24.89
CA VAL A 762 4.90 10.65 -23.84
C VAL A 762 3.39 10.63 -23.78
N GLU A 763 2.79 9.45 -23.87
CA GLU A 763 1.35 9.26 -23.67
C GLU A 763 1.03 7.88 -23.08
N ARG A 764 -0.09 7.78 -22.36
CA ARG A 764 -0.65 6.48 -22.00
C ARG A 764 -1.34 5.88 -23.23
N LEU A 765 -0.86 4.71 -23.67
CA LEU A 765 -1.43 4.00 -24.81
C LEU A 765 -2.73 3.29 -24.45
N THR A 766 -2.70 2.50 -23.38
CA THR A 766 -3.82 1.64 -23.00
C THR A 766 -3.66 1.17 -21.56
N THR A 767 -4.72 0.56 -21.03
CA THR A 767 -4.75 -0.21 -19.79
C THR A 767 -5.32 -1.59 -20.09
N PHE A 768 -5.06 -2.56 -19.23
CA PHE A 768 -5.60 -3.90 -19.37
C PHE A 768 -5.96 -4.49 -18.01
N SER A 769 -6.90 -5.45 -18.04
CA SER A 769 -7.24 -6.28 -16.88
C SER A 769 -7.83 -7.62 -17.29
N TYR A 770 -7.54 -8.66 -16.52
CA TYR A 770 -8.09 -10.01 -16.73
C TYR A 770 -8.05 -10.85 -15.44
N ASN A 771 -8.99 -11.79 -15.28
CA ASN A 771 -9.07 -12.68 -14.13
C ASN A 771 -8.33 -14.00 -14.40
N TYR A 772 -7.42 -14.39 -13.51
CA TYR A 772 -6.60 -15.60 -13.62
C TYR A 772 -6.65 -16.43 -12.35
N ARG A 773 -6.43 -17.74 -12.47
CA ARG A 773 -5.97 -18.55 -11.33
C ARG A 773 -4.52 -18.22 -11.03
N GLN A 774 -4.10 -18.36 -9.78
CA GLN A 774 -2.71 -18.11 -9.37
C GLN A 774 -1.69 -18.83 -10.25
N GLN A 775 -1.94 -20.10 -10.61
CA GLN A 775 -1.06 -20.88 -11.48
C GLN A 775 -0.93 -20.34 -12.91
N ASP A 776 -2.00 -19.77 -13.46
CA ASP A 776 -1.99 -19.18 -14.81
C ASP A 776 -1.32 -17.80 -14.79
N LEU A 777 -1.53 -17.06 -13.71
CA LEU A 777 -0.97 -15.74 -13.47
C LEU A 777 0.57 -15.77 -13.41
N SER A 778 1.15 -16.78 -12.76
CA SER A 778 2.61 -16.90 -12.60
C SER A 778 3.33 -17.48 -13.82
N LYS A 779 2.60 -18.04 -14.80
CA LYS A 779 3.17 -18.72 -15.97
C LYS A 779 3.07 -17.87 -17.24
N LYS A 780 1.86 -17.68 -17.77
CA LYS A 780 1.67 -17.00 -19.07
C LYS A 780 0.33 -16.27 -19.13
N PRO A 781 0.21 -15.08 -18.50
CA PRO A 781 -1.00 -14.28 -18.59
C PRO A 781 -1.29 -13.84 -20.02
N SER A 782 -2.35 -14.36 -20.63
CA SER A 782 -2.71 -14.10 -22.04
C SER A 782 -2.84 -12.61 -22.37
N ILE A 783 -3.47 -11.81 -21.50
CA ILE A 783 -3.69 -10.38 -21.74
C ILE A 783 -2.37 -9.60 -21.82
N LEU A 784 -1.36 -10.02 -21.05
CA LEU A 784 -0.01 -9.44 -21.12
C LEU A 784 0.66 -9.82 -22.43
N MET A 785 0.57 -11.09 -22.84
CA MET A 785 1.15 -11.56 -24.11
C MET A 785 0.51 -10.87 -25.33
N ASP A 786 -0.81 -10.71 -25.31
CA ASP A 786 -1.55 -10.00 -26.37
C ASP A 786 -1.11 -8.53 -26.46
N THR A 787 -0.94 -7.88 -25.30
CA THR A 787 -0.46 -6.49 -25.18
C THR A 787 0.95 -6.36 -25.75
N VAL A 788 1.89 -7.23 -25.36
CA VAL A 788 3.26 -7.23 -25.87
C VAL A 788 3.30 -7.51 -27.38
N SER A 789 2.51 -8.47 -27.86
CA SER A 789 2.40 -8.77 -29.28
C SER A 789 1.89 -7.56 -30.08
N GLN A 790 0.94 -6.79 -29.53
CA GLN A 790 0.44 -5.57 -30.13
C GLN A 790 1.52 -4.47 -30.17
N LEU A 791 2.26 -4.28 -29.08
CA LEU A 791 3.37 -3.32 -29.02
C LEU A 791 4.46 -3.68 -30.03
N TYR A 792 4.83 -4.96 -30.11
CA TYR A 792 5.80 -5.43 -31.09
C TYR A 792 5.38 -5.11 -32.54
N ARG A 793 4.10 -5.34 -32.87
CA ARG A 793 3.50 -4.96 -34.17
C ARG A 793 3.47 -3.45 -34.41
N GLN A 794 3.42 -2.65 -33.35
CA GLN A 794 3.51 -1.18 -33.42
C GLN A 794 4.97 -0.66 -33.51
N GLY A 795 5.96 -1.56 -33.55
CA GLY A 795 7.37 -1.22 -33.73
C GLY A 795 8.13 -0.98 -32.42
N TYR A 796 7.55 -1.31 -31.26
CA TYR A 796 8.31 -1.31 -30.00
C TYR A 796 9.23 -2.53 -29.97
N ARG A 797 10.47 -2.31 -29.53
CA ARG A 797 11.49 -3.36 -29.32
C ARG A 797 12.01 -3.39 -27.90
N HIS A 798 12.03 -2.23 -27.24
CA HIS A 798 12.45 -2.07 -25.86
C HIS A 798 11.23 -1.95 -24.96
N LEU A 799 11.12 -2.86 -23.99
CA LEU A 799 10.00 -2.92 -23.04
C LEU A 799 10.54 -2.79 -21.61
N LEU A 800 10.28 -1.66 -20.95
CA LEU A 800 10.56 -1.48 -19.53
C LEU A 800 9.39 -2.07 -18.73
N TYR A 801 9.59 -3.22 -18.12
CA TYR A 801 8.54 -4.00 -17.47
C TYR A 801 8.62 -3.84 -15.95
N ILE A 802 7.65 -3.12 -15.39
CA ILE A 802 7.62 -2.68 -13.99
C ILE A 802 6.56 -3.43 -13.20
N ALA A 803 6.95 -4.02 -12.08
CA ALA A 803 6.04 -4.65 -11.12
C ALA A 803 6.42 -4.26 -9.69
N ALA A 804 5.55 -4.61 -8.72
CA ALA A 804 5.87 -4.50 -7.31
C ALA A 804 7.15 -5.28 -7.00
N ALA A 805 7.97 -4.75 -6.09
CA ALA A 805 9.23 -5.39 -5.76
C ALA A 805 9.03 -6.80 -5.18
N PRO A 806 9.87 -7.78 -5.57
CA PRO A 806 9.74 -9.17 -5.13
C PRO A 806 10.25 -9.41 -3.69
N HIS A 807 10.45 -8.34 -2.91
CA HIS A 807 11.07 -8.43 -1.59
C HIS A 807 10.33 -9.39 -0.70
N THR A 808 11.10 -10.25 -0.04
CA THR A 808 10.54 -11.10 0.98
C THR A 808 10.76 -10.44 2.32
N SER A 809 9.77 -10.57 3.21
CA SER A 809 10.02 -10.32 4.63
C SER A 809 10.51 -11.62 5.30
N THR A 810 11.21 -12.48 4.55
CA THR A 810 11.63 -13.80 5.01
C THR A 810 13.15 -13.90 5.16
N LEU A 811 13.61 -14.85 5.98
CA LEU A 811 15.04 -15.16 6.13
C LEU A 811 15.50 -16.27 5.15
N HIS A 812 14.60 -16.70 4.26
CA HIS A 812 14.74 -17.79 3.29
C HIS A 812 15.15 -19.15 3.90
N ILE A 813 14.62 -19.47 5.08
CA ILE A 813 14.90 -20.72 5.82
C ILE A 813 14.04 -21.90 5.33
N THR A 814 12.84 -21.64 4.82
CA THR A 814 11.81 -22.67 4.52
C THR A 814 11.52 -22.86 3.03
N ARG A 815 12.31 -22.27 2.12
CA ARG A 815 12.03 -22.27 0.67
C ARG A 815 11.90 -23.68 0.07
N THR A 816 10.76 -23.96 -0.56
CA THR A 816 10.51 -25.15 -1.40
C THR A 816 10.25 -24.84 -2.89
N GLU A 817 9.92 -23.60 -3.29
CA GLU A 817 9.79 -23.22 -4.71
C GLU A 817 10.41 -21.84 -4.99
N GLU A 818 11.48 -21.78 -5.78
CA GLU A 818 12.22 -20.55 -6.13
C GLU A 818 11.44 -19.61 -7.07
N ASP A 819 10.37 -20.09 -7.71
CA ASP A 819 9.59 -19.35 -8.70
C ASP A 819 8.45 -18.49 -8.12
N GLU A 820 7.96 -18.77 -6.91
CA GLU A 820 6.80 -18.04 -6.34
C GLU A 820 7.14 -16.61 -5.87
N GLU A 821 8.40 -16.32 -5.55
CA GLU A 821 8.80 -15.04 -4.95
C GLU A 821 8.88 -13.90 -5.98
N LEU A 822 9.17 -14.22 -7.23
CA LEU A 822 9.34 -13.21 -8.29
C LEU A 822 8.01 -12.77 -8.92
N TYR A 823 6.89 -13.47 -8.64
CA TYR A 823 5.55 -13.17 -9.14
C TYR A 823 5.53 -12.81 -10.64
N PHE A 824 5.47 -11.51 -10.95
CA PHE A 824 5.37 -10.97 -12.30
C PHE A 824 6.70 -10.93 -13.05
N MET A 825 7.82 -11.01 -12.32
CA MET A 825 9.19 -11.02 -12.86
C MET A 825 9.76 -12.44 -12.98
N SER A 826 8.91 -13.47 -12.91
CA SER A 826 9.35 -14.86 -13.02
C SER A 826 10.01 -15.14 -14.39
N PRO A 827 10.99 -16.06 -14.47
CA PRO A 827 11.64 -16.40 -15.74
C PRO A 827 10.63 -16.84 -16.82
N THR A 828 9.61 -17.61 -16.42
CA THR A 828 8.57 -18.10 -17.34
C THR A 828 7.82 -16.96 -18.05
N ILE A 829 7.47 -15.89 -17.32
CA ILE A 829 6.75 -14.75 -17.89
C ILE A 829 7.66 -13.96 -18.85
N ILE A 830 8.92 -13.74 -18.46
CA ILE A 830 9.85 -12.98 -19.31
C ILE A 830 10.18 -13.75 -20.60
N GLU A 831 10.43 -15.06 -20.50
CA GLU A 831 10.65 -15.93 -21.66
C GLU A 831 9.46 -15.87 -22.62
N ALA A 832 8.23 -15.96 -22.09
CA ALA A 832 7.02 -15.92 -22.88
C ALA A 832 6.84 -14.60 -23.64
N MET A 833 7.28 -13.47 -23.07
CA MET A 833 7.23 -12.17 -23.75
C MET A 833 8.29 -12.07 -24.86
N MET A 834 9.52 -12.53 -24.61
CA MET A 834 10.60 -12.51 -25.59
C MET A 834 10.33 -13.44 -26.77
N ALA A 835 9.68 -14.58 -26.53
CA ALA A 835 9.31 -15.52 -27.59
C ALA A 835 8.35 -14.92 -28.64
N LEU A 836 7.74 -13.75 -28.39
CA LEU A 836 6.87 -13.06 -29.33
C LEU A 836 7.62 -12.33 -30.46
N GLY A 837 8.94 -12.12 -30.32
CA GLY A 837 9.76 -11.47 -31.34
C GLY A 837 11.25 -11.57 -31.04
N SER A 838 12.05 -11.95 -32.04
CA SER A 838 13.48 -12.27 -31.88
C SER A 838 14.37 -11.08 -31.48
N ASP A 839 13.88 -9.86 -31.64
CA ASP A 839 14.57 -8.60 -31.32
C ASP A 839 13.85 -7.81 -30.20
N ILE A 840 12.93 -8.45 -29.46
CA ILE A 840 12.33 -7.86 -28.26
C ILE A 840 13.34 -7.93 -27.11
N LYS A 841 13.56 -6.79 -26.45
CA LYS A 841 14.31 -6.67 -25.21
C LYS A 841 13.37 -6.29 -24.07
N VAL A 842 13.36 -7.09 -23.00
CA VAL A 842 12.50 -6.86 -21.82
C VAL A 842 13.38 -6.55 -20.62
N TYR A 843 13.15 -5.38 -20.00
CA TYR A 843 13.88 -4.95 -18.84
C TYR A 843 13.00 -5.11 -17.59
N PRO A 844 13.17 -6.19 -16.80
CA PRO A 844 12.42 -6.37 -15.55
C PRO A 844 12.93 -5.38 -14.50
N VAL A 845 12.04 -4.55 -13.96
CA VAL A 845 12.38 -3.45 -13.06
C VAL A 845 11.37 -3.34 -11.93
N PHE A 846 11.84 -3.12 -10.70
CA PHE A 846 10.98 -2.73 -9.57
C PHE A 846 11.42 -1.37 -9.03
N CYS A 847 10.50 -0.73 -8.31
CA CYS A 847 10.73 0.58 -7.72
C CYS A 847 10.44 0.54 -6.22
N ASP A 848 11.28 1.23 -5.44
CA ASP A 848 11.07 1.46 -4.02
C ASP A 848 11.26 2.93 -3.66
N LYS A 849 10.68 3.32 -2.52
CA LYS A 849 10.74 4.70 -2.05
C LYS A 849 11.43 4.81 -0.70
N TYR A 850 12.57 5.50 -0.68
CA TYR A 850 13.26 5.86 0.56
C TYR A 850 13.26 7.37 0.80
N TYR A 851 13.85 7.81 1.92
CA TYR A 851 13.72 9.18 2.40
C TYR A 851 15.07 9.82 2.73
N VAL A 852 15.24 11.06 2.30
CA VAL A 852 16.46 11.86 2.51
C VAL A 852 16.15 13.21 3.14
N ARG A 853 17.10 13.76 3.89
CA ARG A 853 17.04 15.10 4.47
C ARG A 853 17.78 16.09 3.59
N LYS A 854 17.13 17.21 3.28
CA LYS A 854 17.77 18.39 2.66
C LYS A 854 18.63 19.13 3.70
N LEU A 855 19.87 19.45 3.36
CA LEU A 855 20.81 20.18 4.23
C LEU A 855 21.12 21.61 3.77
N SER A 856 20.97 21.89 2.48
CA SER A 856 21.28 23.19 1.89
C SER A 856 20.05 23.81 1.22
N ASP A 857 19.83 25.10 1.38
CA ASP A 857 18.77 25.83 0.69
C ASP A 857 19.14 26.15 -0.76
N TYR A 858 18.90 25.20 -1.67
CA TYR A 858 18.88 25.47 -3.11
C TYR A 858 17.59 26.22 -3.48
N LYS A 859 17.75 27.41 -4.08
CA LYS A 859 16.67 28.35 -4.43
C LYS A 859 15.89 27.98 -5.70
N LYS A 860 16.34 27.00 -6.49
CA LYS A 860 15.68 26.60 -7.74
C LYS A 860 14.84 25.33 -7.54
N SER A 861 13.65 25.32 -8.13
CA SER A 861 12.76 24.17 -8.27
C SER A 861 13.39 23.13 -9.23
N ALA A 862 14.42 22.42 -8.77
CA ALA A 862 15.14 21.41 -9.55
C ALA A 862 14.74 20.00 -9.09
N SER A 863 14.57 19.08 -10.03
CA SER A 863 14.55 17.64 -9.73
C SER A 863 15.99 17.13 -9.68
N PHE A 864 16.28 16.11 -8.88
CA PHE A 864 17.62 15.54 -8.82
C PHE A 864 17.64 14.09 -9.27
N TYR A 865 18.79 13.61 -9.71
CA TYR A 865 18.96 12.21 -10.10
C TYR A 865 20.37 11.69 -9.83
N VAL A 866 20.50 10.38 -9.65
CA VAL A 866 21.77 9.63 -9.68
C VAL A 866 21.59 8.47 -10.64
N GLU A 867 22.50 8.31 -11.59
CA GLU A 867 22.44 7.29 -12.66
C GLU A 867 23.72 6.44 -12.76
N ASP A 868 24.77 6.83 -12.04
CA ASP A 868 26.03 6.12 -12.00
C ASP A 868 25.84 4.85 -11.15
N THR A 869 25.83 3.69 -11.80
CA THR A 869 25.56 2.41 -11.15
C THR A 869 26.63 2.06 -10.13
N GLU A 870 27.91 2.41 -10.36
CA GLU A 870 28.99 2.19 -9.39
C GLU A 870 28.70 2.97 -8.11
N GLN A 871 28.29 4.24 -8.23
CA GLN A 871 27.91 5.04 -7.07
C GLN A 871 26.66 4.51 -6.36
N LEU A 872 25.69 3.99 -7.12
CA LEU A 872 24.46 3.42 -6.58
C LEU A 872 24.71 2.10 -5.84
N THR A 873 25.75 1.33 -6.20
CA THR A 873 26.14 0.15 -5.41
C THR A 873 26.56 0.53 -3.99
N HIS A 874 27.04 1.75 -3.72
CA HIS A 874 27.30 2.17 -2.33
C HIS A 874 26.02 2.30 -1.48
N LEU A 875 24.85 2.47 -2.11
CA LEU A 875 23.57 2.48 -1.42
C LEU A 875 23.10 1.06 -1.09
N SER A 876 23.22 0.13 -2.03
CA SER A 876 22.93 -1.30 -1.87
C SER A 876 24.03 -2.11 -2.55
N GLN A 877 24.90 -2.70 -1.74
CA GLN A 877 25.95 -3.60 -2.23
C GLN A 877 25.38 -5.00 -2.25
N ASP A 878 25.12 -5.51 -3.45
CA ASP A 878 24.85 -6.92 -3.66
C ASP A 878 26.14 -7.63 -4.09
N PRO A 879 26.77 -8.45 -3.23
CA PRO A 879 27.98 -9.18 -3.60
C PRO A 879 27.75 -10.19 -4.72
N GLN A 880 26.51 -10.66 -4.90
CA GLN A 880 26.11 -11.59 -5.95
C GLN A 880 25.46 -10.88 -7.16
N GLN A 881 25.22 -9.56 -7.05
CA GLN A 881 24.56 -8.73 -8.07
C GLN A 881 23.18 -9.23 -8.48
N GLN A 882 22.44 -9.92 -7.61
CA GLN A 882 21.09 -10.41 -7.91
C GLN A 882 20.08 -9.29 -8.05
N ALA A 883 20.17 -8.23 -7.24
CA ALA A 883 19.37 -7.01 -7.37
C ALA A 883 20.29 -5.79 -7.46
N VAL A 884 20.18 -5.01 -8.53
CA VAL A 884 21.07 -3.87 -8.79
C VAL A 884 20.26 -2.59 -8.95
N VAL A 885 20.53 -1.61 -8.09
CA VAL A 885 20.01 -0.24 -8.20
C VAL A 885 20.75 0.47 -9.34
N PHE A 886 20.02 0.98 -10.32
CA PHE A 886 20.61 1.62 -11.51
C PHE A 886 20.16 3.07 -11.73
N PHE A 887 19.11 3.53 -11.05
CA PHE A 887 18.66 4.91 -11.15
C PHE A 887 17.93 5.39 -9.89
N ASN A 888 18.27 6.57 -9.38
CA ASN A 888 17.56 7.24 -8.30
C ASN A 888 17.02 8.58 -8.77
N LEU A 889 15.76 8.87 -8.44
CA LEU A 889 15.09 10.11 -8.80
C LEU A 889 14.51 10.81 -7.57
N PHE A 890 14.75 12.11 -7.47
CA PHE A 890 14.40 12.92 -6.32
C PHE A 890 13.46 14.04 -6.76
N ASN A 891 12.37 14.23 -6.03
CA ASN A 891 11.66 15.49 -6.11
C ASN A 891 12.41 16.50 -5.23
N GLY A 892 12.89 17.60 -5.79
CA GLY A 892 13.53 18.67 -5.02
C GLY A 892 12.55 19.47 -4.16
N ILE A 893 11.39 18.90 -3.78
CA ILE A 893 10.33 19.62 -3.08
C ILE A 893 10.34 19.31 -1.59
N THR A 894 10.28 20.38 -0.79
CA THR A 894 9.61 20.35 0.52
C THR A 894 8.22 20.94 0.31
N VAL A 895 7.18 20.10 0.17
CA VAL A 895 5.79 20.57 0.00
C VAL A 895 5.12 20.73 1.36
N GLY A 896 4.64 21.92 1.70
CA GLY A 896 3.93 22.20 2.95
C GLY A 896 4.76 23.07 3.89
N ARG A 897 4.37 23.19 5.17
CA ARG A 897 5.15 23.97 6.15
C ARG A 897 6.46 23.25 6.48
N ASP A 898 7.52 23.99 6.76
CA ASP A 898 8.83 23.44 7.18
C ASP A 898 8.75 22.59 8.46
N GLU A 899 7.68 22.76 9.24
CA GLU A 899 7.37 21.94 10.41
C GLU A 899 6.79 20.56 10.07
N GLU A 900 6.20 20.39 8.88
CA GLU A 900 5.39 19.22 8.52
C GLU A 900 6.16 18.16 7.71
N ARG A 901 7.17 18.55 6.92
CA ARG A 901 7.91 17.61 6.03
C ARG A 901 9.42 17.75 6.17
N PHE A 902 9.95 17.14 7.23
CA PHE A 902 11.38 17.10 7.52
C PHE A 902 12.20 16.22 6.54
N TYR A 903 11.56 15.26 5.87
CA TYR A 903 12.20 14.37 4.89
C TYR A 903 11.58 14.54 3.49
N ASN A 904 12.39 14.31 2.46
CA ASN A 904 12.00 14.28 1.04
C ASN A 904 12.09 12.85 0.54
N GLY A 905 11.21 12.47 -0.40
CA GLY A 905 11.21 11.11 -0.96
C GLY A 905 12.22 10.96 -2.09
N VAL A 906 12.66 9.72 -2.30
CA VAL A 906 13.47 9.31 -3.45
C VAL A 906 12.84 8.05 -4.00
N LEU A 907 12.66 7.98 -5.33
CA LEU A 907 12.29 6.75 -6.00
C LEU A 907 13.57 6.07 -6.51
N SER A 908 13.75 4.80 -6.14
CA SER A 908 14.88 3.96 -6.50
C SER A 908 14.43 2.91 -7.50
N TYR A 909 15.12 2.81 -8.63
CA TYR A 909 14.91 1.82 -9.67
C TYR A 909 15.96 0.74 -9.59
N SER A 910 15.49 -0.50 -9.58
CA SER A 910 16.34 -1.69 -9.48
C SER A 910 15.92 -2.73 -10.51
N THR A 911 16.88 -3.53 -10.98
CA THR A 911 16.67 -4.69 -11.85
C THR A 911 17.22 -5.95 -11.20
N ILE A 912 16.81 -7.11 -11.71
CA ILE A 912 17.21 -8.43 -11.20
C ILE A 912 18.14 -9.09 -12.22
N LEU A 913 19.27 -9.64 -11.75
CA LEU A 913 20.24 -10.41 -12.54
C LEU A 913 20.44 -11.79 -11.93
N GLY A 914 21.02 -12.72 -12.67
CA GLY A 914 21.37 -14.07 -12.24
C GLY A 914 20.18 -15.01 -12.04
N VAL A 915 18.96 -14.51 -12.22
CA VAL A 915 17.70 -15.25 -12.03
C VAL A 915 17.21 -15.89 -13.34
N TYR A 916 17.67 -15.38 -14.48
CA TYR A 916 17.16 -15.75 -15.80
C TYR A 916 18.10 -16.70 -16.55
N GLU A 917 18.86 -17.54 -15.84
CA GLU A 917 19.76 -18.51 -16.46
C GLU A 917 19.02 -19.36 -17.50
N ASN A 918 19.53 -19.39 -18.74
CA ASN A 918 18.93 -20.05 -19.92
C ASN A 918 17.63 -19.43 -20.47
N VAL A 919 17.13 -18.34 -19.87
CA VAL A 919 15.95 -17.57 -20.34
C VAL A 919 16.37 -16.25 -20.98
N LEU A 920 17.30 -15.54 -20.34
CA LEU A 920 17.91 -14.30 -20.80
C LEU A 920 19.43 -14.40 -20.63
N ASP A 921 20.18 -13.85 -21.58
CA ASP A 921 21.55 -13.46 -21.28
C ASP A 921 21.50 -12.09 -20.60
N ASP A 922 21.81 -12.04 -19.30
CA ASP A 922 21.89 -10.79 -18.53
C ASP A 922 22.82 -9.75 -19.18
N LEU A 923 23.66 -10.17 -20.13
CA LEU A 923 24.54 -9.31 -20.90
C LEU A 923 23.83 -8.05 -21.43
N TYR A 924 22.67 -8.15 -22.07
CA TYR A 924 22.04 -6.94 -22.60
C TYR A 924 21.40 -6.09 -21.50
N ILE A 925 20.94 -6.67 -20.38
CA ILE A 925 20.45 -5.88 -19.24
C ILE A 925 21.62 -5.09 -18.64
N ARG A 926 22.80 -5.73 -18.53
CA ARG A 926 24.04 -5.08 -18.09
C ARG A 926 24.44 -3.96 -19.06
N GLU A 927 24.51 -4.22 -20.36
CA GLU A 927 24.89 -3.24 -21.38
C GLU A 927 23.89 -2.08 -21.50
N ASP A 928 22.59 -2.37 -21.45
CA ASP A 928 21.54 -1.39 -21.74
C ASP A 928 21.07 -0.61 -20.49
N LEU A 929 21.23 -1.14 -19.26
CA LEU A 929 20.80 -0.48 -18.01
C LEU A 929 21.91 -0.17 -17.02
N LEU A 930 23.02 -0.94 -16.99
CA LEU A 930 24.03 -0.82 -15.94
C LEU A 930 25.28 -0.10 -16.44
N ASP A 931 25.80 -0.48 -17.60
CA ASP A 931 26.97 0.12 -18.23
C ASP A 931 26.66 1.52 -18.74
N ASP A 932 27.66 2.42 -18.73
CA ASP A 932 27.49 3.80 -19.22
C ASP A 932 27.43 3.86 -20.75
N THR A 933 26.28 3.49 -21.31
CA THR A 933 26.00 3.47 -22.75
C THR A 933 25.01 4.58 -23.16
N PRO A 934 25.02 5.02 -24.43
CA PRO A 934 24.02 5.96 -24.94
C PRO A 934 22.58 5.45 -24.78
N LEU A 935 22.36 4.14 -24.92
CA LEU A 935 21.04 3.54 -24.76
C LEU A 935 20.56 3.60 -23.30
N LYS A 936 21.43 3.32 -22.32
CA LYS A 936 21.11 3.54 -20.91
C LYS A 936 20.64 4.97 -20.67
N ARG A 937 21.40 5.96 -21.13
CA ARG A 937 21.06 7.38 -20.98
C ARG A 937 19.71 7.73 -21.61
N ASP A 938 19.39 7.17 -22.78
CA ASP A 938 18.09 7.34 -23.43
C ASP A 938 16.94 6.72 -22.61
N ILE A 939 17.12 5.51 -22.07
CA ILE A 939 16.13 4.83 -21.22
C ILE A 939 15.89 5.65 -19.94
N LEU A 940 16.95 6.08 -19.25
CA LEU A 940 16.84 6.89 -18.03
C LEU A 940 16.22 8.27 -18.30
N GLN A 941 16.53 8.88 -19.44
CA GLN A 941 15.86 10.08 -19.92
C GLN A 941 14.36 9.82 -20.08
N TYR A 942 13.95 8.73 -20.73
CA TYR A 942 12.55 8.40 -20.97
C TYR A 942 11.77 8.10 -19.68
N ILE A 943 12.39 7.40 -18.72
CA ILE A 943 11.85 7.24 -17.36
C ILE A 943 11.61 8.62 -16.74
N THR A 944 12.62 9.51 -16.77
CA THR A 944 12.50 10.87 -16.22
C THR A 944 11.37 11.67 -16.88
N LEU A 945 11.23 11.58 -18.21
CA LEU A 945 10.16 12.26 -18.94
C LEU A 945 8.78 11.73 -18.54
N PHE A 946 8.66 10.43 -18.26
CA PHE A 946 7.42 9.85 -17.74
C PHE A 946 7.04 10.43 -16.36
N HIS A 947 8.00 10.59 -15.45
CA HIS A 947 7.72 11.26 -14.17
C HIS A 947 7.24 12.71 -14.32
N PHE A 948 7.85 13.45 -15.24
CA PHE A 948 7.39 14.81 -15.55
C PHE A 948 6.02 14.81 -16.24
N SER A 949 5.73 13.81 -17.06
CA SER A 949 4.45 13.69 -17.74
C SER A 949 3.29 13.43 -16.77
N ARG A 950 3.55 12.82 -15.60
CA ARG A 950 2.54 12.58 -14.57
C ARG A 950 2.38 13.70 -13.53
N PHE A 951 3.09 14.81 -13.65
CA PHE A 951 3.02 15.89 -12.67
C PHE A 951 1.67 16.61 -12.62
N GLU A 952 1.23 16.97 -11.40
CA GLU A 952 -0.13 17.44 -11.10
C GLU A 952 -0.21 18.90 -10.63
N LYS A 953 0.92 19.63 -10.50
CA LYS A 953 0.89 21.07 -10.15
C LYS A 953 1.21 21.96 -11.34
N THR A 954 0.78 23.22 -11.25
CA THR A 954 0.94 24.22 -12.32
C THR A 954 2.10 25.20 -12.10
N THR A 955 2.72 25.18 -10.92
CA THR A 955 3.88 25.99 -10.52
C THR A 955 4.95 25.09 -9.93
N ASP A 956 6.22 25.48 -10.06
CA ASP A 956 7.37 24.72 -9.55
C ASP A 956 7.36 23.26 -10.00
N LEU A 957 7.32 23.08 -11.33
CA LEU A 957 7.25 21.77 -11.97
C LEU A 957 8.46 20.94 -11.62
N GLN A 958 8.22 19.81 -10.98
CA GLN A 958 9.22 18.82 -10.60
C GLN A 958 8.69 17.43 -10.93
N VAL A 959 9.51 16.40 -10.78
CA VAL A 959 9.07 15.01 -11.02
C VAL A 959 7.96 14.60 -10.03
N LYS A 960 6.91 13.92 -10.51
CA LYS A 960 6.03 13.13 -9.63
C LYS A 960 6.83 11.91 -9.21
N LEU A 961 7.18 11.77 -7.92
CA LEU A 961 8.07 10.68 -7.47
C LEU A 961 7.52 9.30 -7.78
N ASP A 962 6.23 9.07 -7.53
CA ASP A 962 5.61 7.77 -7.79
C ASP A 962 4.56 7.92 -8.89
N PRO A 963 4.93 7.72 -10.16
CA PRO A 963 3.99 7.77 -11.27
C PRO A 963 3.19 6.46 -11.41
N TYR A 964 3.48 5.44 -10.58
CA TYR A 964 2.93 4.09 -10.66
C TYR A 964 1.80 3.84 -9.66
N ASP A 965 1.60 4.73 -8.69
CA ASP A 965 0.55 4.70 -7.65
C ASP A 965 -0.84 4.24 -8.15
N ASN A 966 -1.20 4.52 -9.41
CA ASN A 966 -2.48 4.10 -10.00
C ASN A 966 -2.60 2.57 -10.21
N ILE A 967 -1.49 1.84 -10.34
CA ILE A 967 -1.42 0.39 -10.57
C ILE A 967 -0.75 -0.33 -9.40
N ILE A 968 0.31 0.26 -8.82
CA ILE A 968 1.09 -0.31 -7.72
C ILE A 968 1.02 0.67 -6.54
N GLY A 969 0.39 0.29 -5.43
CA GLY A 969 0.29 1.12 -4.23
C GLY A 969 -1.07 1.06 -3.53
N ASP A 970 -1.20 1.79 -2.42
CA ASP A 970 -2.41 1.79 -1.58
C ASP A 970 -3.59 2.53 -2.22
N GLU A 971 -3.32 3.49 -3.11
CA GLU A 971 -4.34 4.19 -3.92
C GLU A 971 -4.48 3.60 -5.33
N SER A 972 -3.91 2.40 -5.57
CA SER A 972 -4.03 1.73 -6.86
C SER A 972 -5.46 1.34 -7.17
N VAL A 973 -5.78 1.22 -8.45
CA VAL A 973 -7.11 0.79 -8.89
C VAL A 973 -7.52 -0.55 -8.27
N GLY A 974 -6.58 -1.47 -8.05
CA GLY A 974 -6.85 -2.75 -7.41
C GLY A 974 -7.16 -2.65 -5.92
N ALA A 975 -6.59 -1.66 -5.21
CA ALA A 975 -6.92 -1.41 -3.81
C ALA A 975 -8.29 -0.72 -3.69
N LEU A 976 -8.53 0.30 -4.51
CA LEU A 976 -9.77 1.09 -4.51
C LEU A 976 -10.96 0.32 -5.07
N SER A 977 -10.74 -0.77 -5.81
CA SER A 977 -11.83 -1.60 -6.30
C SER A 977 -12.44 -2.53 -5.25
N ILE A 978 -11.91 -2.57 -4.02
CA ILE A 978 -12.37 -3.47 -2.95
C ILE A 978 -13.41 -2.79 -2.05
N PHE A 979 -14.55 -3.44 -1.86
CA PHE A 979 -15.51 -3.09 -0.81
C PHE A 979 -16.14 -4.35 -0.22
N LYS A 980 -16.85 -4.26 0.90
CA LYS A 980 -17.45 -5.45 1.53
C LYS A 980 -18.61 -6.02 0.72
N GLN A 981 -18.69 -7.34 0.69
CA GLN A 981 -19.82 -8.08 0.17
C GLN A 981 -21.03 -7.92 1.11
N MET A 982 -22.20 -8.51 0.80
CA MET A 982 -23.33 -8.63 1.73
C MET A 982 -22.97 -9.25 3.10
N SER A 983 -21.83 -9.94 3.21
CA SER A 983 -21.23 -10.41 4.46
C SER A 983 -20.05 -9.53 4.88
N ASN A 984 -20.06 -8.99 6.11
CA ASN A 984 -19.05 -8.04 6.61
C ASN A 984 -17.60 -8.61 6.57
N SER A 985 -17.43 -9.90 6.80
CA SER A 985 -16.11 -10.55 6.79
C SER A 985 -15.55 -10.82 5.39
N VAL A 986 -16.34 -10.60 4.33
CA VAL A 986 -15.99 -10.98 2.95
C VAL A 986 -15.84 -9.73 2.08
N GLU A 987 -14.74 -9.67 1.36
CA GLU A 987 -14.46 -8.62 0.38
C GLU A 987 -14.99 -8.97 -1.02
N PHE A 988 -15.35 -7.95 -1.78
CA PHE A 988 -15.77 -8.02 -3.17
C PHE A 988 -14.85 -7.12 -4.02
N ASN A 989 -14.38 -7.65 -5.15
CA ASN A 989 -13.49 -6.95 -6.07
C ASN A 989 -14.26 -6.44 -7.30
N SER A 990 -14.60 -5.15 -7.30
CA SER A 990 -15.41 -4.51 -8.34
C SER A 990 -14.74 -4.51 -9.72
N LEU A 991 -13.41 -4.34 -9.79
CA LEU A 991 -12.67 -4.38 -11.05
C LEU A 991 -12.70 -5.80 -11.66
N ALA A 992 -12.56 -6.83 -10.83
CA ALA A 992 -12.65 -8.23 -11.27
C ALA A 992 -14.03 -8.55 -11.86
N PHE A 993 -15.10 -8.11 -11.20
CA PHE A 993 -16.47 -8.30 -11.68
C PHE A 993 -16.74 -7.50 -12.97
N LEU A 994 -16.35 -6.23 -13.02
CA LEU A 994 -16.50 -5.41 -14.22
C LEU A 994 -15.66 -5.91 -15.40
N THR A 995 -14.54 -6.56 -15.14
CA THR A 995 -13.72 -7.24 -16.16
C THR A 995 -14.52 -8.37 -16.82
N GLU A 996 -15.27 -9.18 -16.06
CA GLU A 996 -16.18 -10.19 -16.62
C GLU A 996 -17.34 -9.54 -17.39
N MET A 997 -17.91 -8.44 -16.89
CA MET A 997 -18.94 -7.69 -17.62
C MET A 997 -18.43 -7.16 -18.96
N ARG A 998 -17.23 -6.57 -18.99
CA ARG A 998 -16.58 -6.11 -20.23
C ARG A 998 -16.47 -7.26 -21.23
N ASN A 999 -16.01 -8.43 -20.78
CA ASN A 999 -15.90 -9.61 -21.64
C ASN A 999 -17.28 -10.01 -22.19
N ALA A 1000 -18.32 -10.05 -21.34
CA ALA A 1000 -19.69 -10.35 -21.76
C ALA A 1000 -20.26 -9.37 -22.80
N LEU A 1001 -19.93 -8.08 -22.67
CA LEU A 1001 -20.37 -7.00 -23.57
C LEU A 1001 -19.60 -6.98 -24.89
N ASN A 1002 -18.34 -7.41 -24.89
CA ASN A 1002 -17.48 -7.46 -26.08
C ASN A 1002 -17.60 -8.77 -26.89
N LEU A 1003 -18.18 -9.84 -26.32
CA LEU A 1003 -18.51 -11.07 -27.06
C LEU A 1003 -19.55 -10.75 -28.14
N ARG A 1004 -19.10 -10.74 -29.40
CA ARG A 1004 -19.95 -10.57 -30.59
C ARG A 1004 -20.34 -11.91 -31.18
#